data_AF-A0A259STE4-F1
#
_entry.id   AF-A0A259STE4-F1
#
_cell.length_a   1.000
_cell.length_b   1.000
_cell.length_c   1.000
_cell.angle_alpha   90.00
_cell.angle_beta   90.00
_cell.angle_gamma   90.00
#
_symmetry.space_group_name_H-M   'P 1'
#
loop_
_entity.id
_entity.type
_entity.pdbx_description
1 polymer ?
#
loop_
_entity_poly.entity_id
_entity_poly.type
_entity_poly.pdbx_seq_one_letter_code
_entity_poly.pdbx_strand_id
1 'polypeptide(L)'
;MKSVPDGENRTVPSSFRRRGARLGALAATTVAALSFGCLAAVPAFADTSGTGVVINEAYLSGGSAGAAYTNKFVELYNPTHAAVTLDGLSLQYRSATGTGNSSGTVPLSGTIAAGGYYLIQGGSNGTNGTALPTPDATSGLNPSGASGTIALVKGASAIALPTGSVAGNADVIDLLGYGASNTFEGAAATAPAGNTDVKSLNRTGGADTDSNSADFTLSATLTPKNTSAAAEFPTDPGPEPTPTPTPTPTETQAPGETKTIAEVQGTTDTSPLVDQTVTVQGIVTGDFRTGGYKGIAIQTEGTGGDVKTDGASDGIFVYLNALAPSVARGDLVSVTGKVSEYFGQTQINPAAVGDVSVVKAGVGVPQPVALPDGVRGADREAYENMLVTPTGTYKLASSHQLYNYGALWLNAGDKLNVKATELARPGADADAITAANRANRILLDDGWSSQIGKGGHTGGQPYFTKDTVVRNGDTVNFPAEGEILQYGFDDWRLQPVVPISGTSDASHKPTFGDENPRPAAPPAVGGDVKVASFNVYNFFTTLTSQDANARGAKTDAQFQIQRSKIVSAINGLGADVVGLMEVENGPKFGLALDAPLKNLVQGLNDAAGSEVWDYVRTPAALNDPSITDAITTAIIYKKASVTLKGDASTVVDETVF
;
A
#
# COMPACT_ATOMS: atom_id res chain seq x y z
N MET A 1 24.09 -50.36 -50.06
CA MET A 1 24.94 -49.66 -51.06
C MET A 1 25.30 -48.31 -50.45
N LYS A 2 26.57 -48.14 -50.03
CA LYS A 2 27.54 -47.15 -50.57
C LYS A 2 27.14 -45.68 -50.27
N SER A 3 27.97 -44.78 -49.76
CA SER A 3 29.37 -44.76 -49.28
C SER A 3 29.66 -43.30 -48.91
N VAL A 4 30.51 -43.05 -47.90
CA VAL A 4 31.27 -41.78 -47.70
C VAL A 4 32.27 -41.60 -48.87
N PRO A 5 32.75 -40.39 -49.23
CA PRO A 5 34.05 -39.82 -48.74
C PRO A 5 34.04 -38.27 -48.57
N ASP A 6 34.73 -37.66 -47.59
CA ASP A 6 36.16 -37.29 -47.40
C ASP A 6 36.70 -36.06 -48.15
N GLY A 7 37.44 -35.22 -47.41
CA GLY A 7 38.44 -34.23 -47.86
C GLY A 7 38.79 -33.26 -46.71
N GLU A 8 40.02 -32.97 -46.31
CA GLU A 8 41.38 -33.32 -46.75
C GLU A 8 42.37 -33.11 -45.57
N ASN A 9 43.49 -33.83 -45.61
CA ASN A 9 44.67 -33.71 -44.74
C ASN A 9 45.61 -32.56 -45.19
N ARG A 10 46.30 -31.92 -44.25
CA ARG A 10 47.68 -31.43 -44.44
C ARG A 10 48.55 -31.67 -43.19
N THR A 11 49.84 -31.81 -43.46
CA THR A 11 50.87 -32.64 -42.82
C THR A 11 51.71 -32.01 -41.70
N VAL A 12 52.37 -32.93 -40.95
CA VAL A 12 53.34 -32.89 -39.84
C VAL A 12 54.63 -32.04 -40.07
N PRO A 13 55.42 -31.68 -39.02
CA PRO A 13 56.48 -32.60 -38.54
C PRO A 13 56.70 -32.66 -37.01
N SER A 14 57.45 -33.70 -36.64
CA SER A 14 57.76 -34.22 -35.31
C SER A 14 59.06 -33.70 -34.66
N SER A 15 59.20 -34.00 -33.36
CA SER A 15 60.41 -34.38 -32.58
C SER A 15 61.00 -33.35 -31.61
N PHE A 16 61.05 -33.65 -30.30
CA PHE A 16 62.17 -34.31 -29.61
C PHE A 16 61.91 -34.52 -28.10
N ARG A 17 62.50 -35.59 -27.55
CA ARG A 17 62.52 -36.03 -26.14
C ARG A 17 63.33 -35.08 -25.23
N ARG A 18 63.03 -35.07 -23.91
CA ARG A 18 64.00 -35.39 -22.85
C ARG A 18 63.37 -35.64 -21.47
N ARG A 19 63.93 -36.64 -20.78
CA ARG A 19 63.64 -37.15 -19.43
C ARG A 19 64.44 -36.39 -18.35
N GLY A 20 63.97 -36.47 -17.11
CA GLY A 20 64.74 -36.37 -15.84
C GLY A 20 63.80 -35.98 -14.70
N ALA A 21 63.30 -36.85 -13.82
CA ALA A 21 63.91 -37.76 -12.84
C ALA A 21 64.68 -37.07 -11.69
N ARG A 22 64.22 -37.41 -10.46
CA ARG A 22 64.87 -37.38 -9.10
C ARG A 22 64.36 -36.28 -8.15
N LEU A 23 63.74 -36.58 -6.99
CA LEU A 23 64.14 -37.31 -5.75
C LEU A 23 64.81 -36.40 -4.69
N GLY A 24 64.31 -36.50 -3.45
CA GLY A 24 64.98 -36.09 -2.19
C GLY A 24 64.22 -34.97 -1.45
N ALA A 25 63.41 -35.19 -0.40
CA ALA A 25 63.63 -35.79 0.93
C ALA A 25 64.24 -34.84 1.98
N LEU A 26 63.81 -35.07 3.24
CA LEU A 26 64.30 -34.58 4.56
C LEU A 26 63.64 -33.30 5.08
N ALA A 27 62.75 -33.28 6.09
CA ALA A 27 62.62 -33.95 7.40
C ALA A 27 63.48 -33.34 8.53
N ALA A 28 62.87 -33.34 9.74
CA ALA A 28 63.41 -33.04 11.08
C ALA A 28 63.34 -31.56 11.50
N THR A 29 62.88 -31.15 12.69
CA THR A 29 62.91 -31.78 14.03
C THR A 29 61.98 -30.94 14.94
N THR A 30 60.96 -31.49 15.63
CA THR A 30 60.93 -31.90 17.07
C THR A 30 61.21 -30.79 18.08
N VAL A 31 60.67 -30.68 19.30
CA VAL A 31 59.69 -31.37 20.14
C VAL A 31 59.65 -30.47 21.40
N ALA A 32 58.48 -30.16 21.95
CA ALA A 32 58.32 -29.89 23.38
C ALA A 32 56.90 -30.25 23.79
N ALA A 33 56.74 -31.52 24.16
CA ALA A 33 55.62 -32.02 24.94
C ALA A 33 55.78 -31.57 26.41
N LEU A 34 54.72 -31.14 27.08
CA LEU A 34 54.06 -31.78 28.24
C LEU A 34 53.52 -30.60 29.09
N SER A 35 52.35 -30.56 29.73
CA SER A 35 51.24 -31.49 29.97
C SER A 35 50.22 -30.78 30.89
N PHE A 36 48.99 -31.31 30.93
CA PHE A 36 47.90 -31.14 31.92
C PHE A 36 46.86 -30.01 31.79
N GLY A 37 45.60 -30.44 31.60
CA GLY A 37 44.38 -29.71 31.95
C GLY A 37 43.12 -30.25 31.26
N CYS A 38 42.49 -31.29 31.82
CA CYS A 38 41.11 -31.64 31.47
C CYS A 38 40.16 -30.50 31.84
N LEU A 39 39.25 -30.12 30.94
CA LEU A 39 37.90 -29.61 31.23
C LEU A 39 37.02 -29.70 29.97
N ALA A 40 35.72 -29.81 30.20
CA ALA A 40 34.69 -30.30 29.29
C ALA A 40 34.40 -29.44 28.04
N ALA A 41 33.59 -30.03 27.15
CA ALA A 41 33.15 -29.49 25.87
C ALA A 41 32.45 -28.12 25.96
N VAL A 42 32.66 -27.31 24.91
CA VAL A 42 31.73 -26.28 24.42
C VAL A 42 31.78 -26.28 22.88
N PRO A 43 30.65 -26.16 22.19
CA PRO A 43 30.62 -26.00 20.74
C PRO A 43 31.31 -24.69 20.35
N ALA A 44 32.03 -24.70 19.23
CA ALA A 44 32.63 -23.51 18.65
C ALA A 44 31.52 -22.55 18.18
N PHE A 45 31.67 -21.26 18.51
CA PHE A 45 30.90 -20.16 17.92
C PHE A 45 31.44 -19.80 16.51
N ALA A 46 30.60 -19.05 15.78
CA ALA A 46 30.64 -18.66 14.37
C ALA A 46 31.99 -18.16 13.81
N ASP A 47 32.14 -18.31 12.49
CA ASP A 47 33.20 -17.67 11.69
C ASP A 47 32.64 -16.40 11.02
N THR A 48 32.68 -15.29 11.77
CA THR A 48 32.27 -13.93 11.37
C THR A 48 33.35 -13.18 10.58
N SER A 49 34.26 -13.88 9.88
CA SER A 49 35.51 -13.29 9.39
C SER A 49 35.39 -12.31 8.20
N GLY A 50 34.18 -12.08 7.65
CA GLY A 50 33.98 -11.15 6.53
C GLY A 50 34.81 -11.53 5.29
N THR A 51 34.99 -12.83 5.05
CA THR A 51 35.93 -13.38 4.06
C THR A 51 35.32 -13.63 2.68
N GLY A 52 34.04 -13.33 2.48
CA GLY A 52 33.30 -13.60 1.25
C GLY A 52 32.37 -12.46 0.83
N VAL A 53 31.77 -12.60 -0.35
CA VAL A 53 30.76 -11.68 -0.88
C VAL A 53 29.43 -11.91 -0.14
N VAL A 54 28.72 -10.83 0.17
CA VAL A 54 27.45 -10.85 0.89
C VAL A 54 26.32 -10.28 0.03
N ILE A 55 25.08 -10.66 0.32
CA ILE A 55 23.84 -10.04 -0.14
C ILE A 55 23.70 -8.72 0.61
N ASN A 56 23.76 -7.60 -0.11
CA ASN A 56 23.74 -6.26 0.47
C ASN A 56 22.35 -5.63 0.43
N GLU A 57 21.65 -5.73 -0.69
CA GLU A 57 20.32 -5.14 -0.85
C GLU A 57 19.43 -6.07 -1.68
N ALA A 58 18.17 -6.24 -1.28
CA ALA A 58 17.17 -6.97 -2.05
C ALA A 58 15.89 -6.15 -2.18
N TYR A 59 15.59 -5.71 -3.41
CA TYR A 59 14.35 -4.99 -3.75
C TYR A 59 13.41 -5.90 -4.54
N LEU A 60 12.27 -6.23 -3.93
CA LEU A 60 11.45 -7.36 -4.37
C LEU A 60 10.05 -6.97 -4.88
N SER A 61 9.77 -5.67 -4.95
CA SER A 61 8.47 -5.08 -5.34
C SER A 61 8.44 -4.56 -6.78
N GLY A 62 9.48 -4.81 -7.58
CA GLY A 62 9.63 -4.22 -8.92
C GLY A 62 8.43 -4.46 -9.85
N GLY A 63 7.98 -3.39 -10.53
CA GLY A 63 6.84 -3.41 -11.45
C GLY A 63 5.46 -3.31 -10.80
N SER A 64 5.37 -3.45 -9.47
CA SER A 64 4.12 -3.32 -8.72
C SER A 64 3.68 -1.85 -8.56
N ALA A 65 2.43 -1.63 -8.15
CA ALA A 65 1.94 -0.27 -7.91
C ALA A 65 2.83 0.45 -6.89
N GLY A 66 3.26 1.67 -7.24
CA GLY A 66 4.20 2.47 -6.42
C GLY A 66 5.68 2.08 -6.55
N ALA A 67 6.02 1.03 -7.31
CA ALA A 67 7.40 0.56 -7.43
C ALA A 67 8.35 1.66 -7.90
N ALA A 68 9.52 1.78 -7.25
CA ALA A 68 10.56 2.72 -7.65
C ALA A 68 11.28 2.27 -8.94
N TYR A 69 11.45 0.95 -9.10
CA TYR A 69 12.06 0.35 -10.29
C TYR A 69 11.14 -0.66 -10.96
N THR A 70 11.21 -0.74 -12.29
CA THR A 70 10.43 -1.69 -13.09
C THR A 70 10.79 -3.13 -12.75
N ASN A 71 12.06 -3.42 -12.49
CA ASN A 71 12.54 -4.76 -12.18
C ASN A 71 12.94 -4.87 -10.72
N LYS A 72 12.76 -6.08 -10.18
CA LYS A 72 13.35 -6.48 -8.89
C LYS A 72 14.86 -6.51 -9.03
N PHE A 73 15.59 -6.35 -7.93
CA PHE A 73 17.04 -6.56 -7.95
C PHE A 73 17.55 -7.19 -6.65
N VAL A 74 18.71 -7.83 -6.76
CA VAL A 74 19.56 -8.19 -5.64
C VAL A 74 20.94 -7.62 -5.90
N GLU A 75 21.49 -6.93 -4.92
CA GLU A 75 22.83 -6.38 -4.92
C GLU A 75 23.73 -7.22 -4.03
N LEU A 76 24.92 -7.55 -4.53
CA LEU A 76 25.98 -8.16 -3.75
C LEU A 76 27.06 -7.12 -3.42
N TYR A 77 27.69 -7.26 -2.25
CA TYR A 77 28.80 -6.43 -1.81
C TYR A 77 30.01 -7.29 -1.44
N ASN A 78 31.20 -6.80 -1.76
CA ASN A 78 32.46 -7.42 -1.38
C ASN A 78 33.10 -6.65 -0.20
N PRO A 79 32.88 -7.07 1.06
CA PRO A 79 33.48 -6.43 2.23
C PRO A 79 34.99 -6.68 2.35
N THR A 80 35.57 -7.55 1.51
CA THR A 80 36.98 -7.92 1.61
C THR A 80 37.89 -6.84 1.01
N HIS A 81 39.17 -6.87 1.41
CA HIS A 81 40.21 -5.98 0.89
C HIS A 81 40.86 -6.47 -0.41
N ALA A 82 40.28 -7.50 -1.04
CA ALA A 82 40.75 -8.06 -2.31
C ALA A 82 39.56 -8.24 -3.27
N ALA A 83 39.84 -8.33 -4.57
CA ALA A 83 38.79 -8.61 -5.54
C ALA A 83 38.30 -10.08 -5.40
N VAL A 84 36.99 -10.30 -5.47
CA VAL A 84 36.37 -11.64 -5.39
C VAL A 84 35.77 -12.04 -6.73
N THR A 85 36.14 -13.21 -7.22
CA THR A 85 35.59 -13.78 -8.47
C THR A 85 34.30 -14.54 -8.18
N LEU A 86 33.26 -14.31 -9.00
CA LEU A 86 31.94 -14.92 -8.86
C LEU A 86 31.77 -16.19 -9.72
N ASP A 87 32.75 -16.53 -10.56
CA ASP A 87 32.70 -17.70 -11.43
C ASP A 87 32.48 -18.98 -10.62
N GLY A 88 31.45 -19.73 -11.01
CA GLY A 88 31.07 -20.96 -10.31
C GLY A 88 30.17 -20.73 -9.09
N LEU A 89 29.75 -19.50 -8.80
CA LEU A 89 28.71 -19.18 -7.81
C LEU A 89 27.35 -19.03 -8.47
N SER A 90 26.28 -19.11 -7.67
CA SER A 90 24.94 -18.75 -8.13
C SER A 90 24.12 -18.05 -7.05
N LEU A 91 23.23 -17.15 -7.48
CA LEU A 91 22.16 -16.61 -6.65
C LEU A 91 20.90 -17.45 -6.87
N GLN A 92 20.30 -17.96 -5.79
CA GLN A 92 19.16 -18.87 -5.86
C GLN A 92 17.98 -18.32 -5.08
N TYR A 93 16.76 -18.65 -5.51
CA TYR A 93 15.53 -18.30 -4.81
C TYR A 93 14.71 -19.55 -4.49
N ARG A 94 14.09 -19.54 -3.30
CA ARG A 94 13.07 -20.51 -2.91
C ARG A 94 11.90 -19.80 -2.21
N SER A 95 10.69 -20.30 -2.43
CA SER A 95 9.50 -19.81 -1.74
C SER A 95 9.57 -20.09 -0.23
N ALA A 96 8.91 -19.26 0.57
CA ALA A 96 9.02 -19.25 2.03
C ALA A 96 8.79 -20.60 2.72
N THR A 97 7.89 -21.44 2.19
CA THR A 97 7.56 -22.75 2.76
C THR A 97 8.11 -23.93 1.96
N GLY A 98 8.88 -23.67 0.89
CA GLY A 98 9.47 -24.70 0.05
C GLY A 98 10.49 -25.54 0.81
N THR A 99 10.52 -26.84 0.54
CA THR A 99 11.47 -27.79 1.15
C THR A 99 12.35 -28.53 0.14
N GLY A 100 12.04 -28.43 -1.16
CA GLY A 100 12.84 -28.98 -2.26
C GLY A 100 13.98 -28.05 -2.70
N ASN A 101 14.54 -28.35 -3.88
CA ASN A 101 15.54 -27.49 -4.52
C ASN A 101 15.01 -26.07 -4.74
N SER A 102 15.91 -25.08 -4.77
CA SER A 102 15.62 -23.71 -5.19
C SER A 102 14.85 -23.68 -6.52
N SER A 103 13.84 -22.82 -6.61
CA SER A 103 12.95 -22.68 -7.76
C SER A 103 13.49 -21.71 -8.82
N GLY A 104 14.47 -20.89 -8.46
CA GLY A 104 15.21 -20.04 -9.39
C GLY A 104 16.72 -20.11 -9.11
N THR A 105 17.53 -20.04 -10.17
CA THR A 105 18.99 -20.07 -10.09
C THR A 105 19.58 -19.15 -11.14
N VAL A 106 20.48 -18.27 -10.72
CA VAL A 106 21.18 -17.31 -11.55
C VAL A 106 22.68 -17.59 -11.40
N PRO A 107 23.31 -18.26 -12.38
CA PRO A 107 24.76 -18.39 -12.41
C PRO A 107 25.41 -16.99 -12.43
N LEU A 108 26.40 -16.78 -11.59
CA LEU A 108 27.15 -15.54 -11.52
C LEU A 108 28.48 -15.69 -12.26
N SER A 109 29.03 -14.56 -12.69
CA SER A 109 30.31 -14.50 -13.39
C SER A 109 30.98 -13.16 -13.16
N GLY A 110 32.29 -13.08 -13.43
CA GLY A 110 33.03 -11.84 -13.32
C GLY A 110 33.60 -11.61 -11.92
N THR A 111 33.88 -10.35 -11.57
CA THR A 111 34.65 -10.02 -10.37
C THR A 111 34.08 -8.77 -9.71
N ILE A 112 33.94 -8.82 -8.39
CA ILE A 112 33.65 -7.65 -7.56
C ILE A 112 34.97 -7.12 -7.01
N ALA A 113 35.29 -5.85 -7.24
CA ALA A 113 36.47 -5.22 -6.65
C ALA A 113 36.37 -5.18 -5.11
N ALA A 114 37.49 -4.96 -4.43
CA ALA A 114 37.50 -4.77 -2.98
C ALA A 114 36.61 -3.58 -2.60
N GLY A 115 35.68 -3.75 -1.64
CA GLY A 115 34.67 -2.74 -1.30
C GLY A 115 33.67 -2.43 -2.43
N GLY A 116 33.59 -3.26 -3.48
CA GLY A 116 32.74 -3.03 -4.64
C GLY A 116 31.38 -3.74 -4.57
N TYR A 117 30.54 -3.49 -5.57
CA TYR A 117 29.17 -4.00 -5.68
C TYR A 117 28.93 -4.79 -6.97
N TYR A 118 27.86 -5.60 -7.00
CA TYR A 118 27.41 -6.33 -8.19
C TYR A 118 25.89 -6.39 -8.22
N LEU A 119 25.29 -5.90 -9.30
CA LEU A 119 23.84 -5.75 -9.42
C LEU A 119 23.23 -6.85 -10.30
N ILE A 120 22.32 -7.64 -9.70
CA ILE A 120 21.52 -8.64 -10.42
C ILE A 120 20.11 -8.12 -10.61
N GLN A 121 19.72 -7.90 -11.87
CA GLN A 121 18.33 -7.63 -12.24
C GLN A 121 17.51 -8.92 -12.26
N GLY A 122 16.34 -8.89 -11.64
CA GLY A 122 15.33 -9.94 -11.64
C GLY A 122 14.13 -9.63 -12.54
N GLY A 123 13.07 -10.43 -12.36
CA GLY A 123 11.78 -10.25 -13.01
C GLY A 123 11.02 -9.02 -12.55
N SER A 124 9.84 -8.82 -13.14
CA SER A 124 8.94 -7.71 -12.84
C SER A 124 7.52 -8.22 -12.60
N ASN A 125 6.78 -7.54 -11.73
CA ASN A 125 5.36 -7.78 -11.50
C ASN A 125 4.45 -6.94 -12.43
N GLY A 126 5.01 -6.05 -13.26
CA GLY A 126 4.24 -5.12 -14.08
C GLY A 126 5.12 -4.11 -14.81
N THR A 127 4.61 -2.90 -15.06
CA THR A 127 5.32 -1.87 -15.83
C THR A 127 5.64 -0.60 -15.02
N ASN A 128 5.29 -0.57 -13.73
CA ASN A 128 5.51 0.61 -12.87
C ASN A 128 6.98 0.74 -12.44
N GLY A 129 7.45 1.97 -12.26
CA GLY A 129 8.81 2.28 -11.82
C GLY A 129 9.77 2.56 -12.96
N THR A 130 10.96 3.06 -12.61
CA THR A 130 12.02 3.44 -13.56
C THR A 130 12.96 2.27 -13.90
N ALA A 131 13.75 2.39 -14.96
CA ALA A 131 14.76 1.39 -15.27
C ALA A 131 15.88 1.40 -14.21
N LEU A 132 16.42 0.22 -13.90
CA LEU A 132 17.61 0.11 -13.05
C LEU A 132 18.83 0.73 -13.75
N PRO A 133 19.87 1.14 -13.00
CA PRO A 133 21.22 1.27 -13.55
C PRO A 133 21.61 -0.03 -14.26
N THR A 134 22.49 0.06 -15.27
CA THR A 134 22.89 -1.11 -16.07
C THR A 134 23.32 -2.26 -15.16
N PRO A 135 22.59 -3.39 -15.12
CA PRO A 135 22.90 -4.48 -14.20
C PRO A 135 24.10 -5.29 -14.72
N ASP A 136 24.86 -5.88 -13.80
CA ASP A 136 25.98 -6.78 -14.12
C ASP A 136 25.46 -8.16 -14.58
N ALA A 137 24.30 -8.58 -14.07
CA ALA A 137 23.58 -9.76 -14.55
C ALA A 137 22.09 -9.50 -14.70
N THR A 138 21.48 -10.08 -15.73
CA THR A 138 20.01 -10.08 -15.91
C THR A 138 19.48 -11.50 -15.80
N SER A 139 18.39 -11.68 -15.06
CA SER A 139 17.79 -12.99 -14.80
C SER A 139 16.27 -12.93 -14.80
N GLY A 140 15.63 -14.11 -14.91
CA GLY A 140 14.21 -14.28 -14.67
C GLY A 140 13.86 -14.50 -13.19
N LEU A 141 14.80 -14.31 -12.26
CA LEU A 141 14.57 -14.54 -10.83
C LEU A 141 13.44 -13.63 -10.36
N ASN A 142 12.37 -14.20 -9.81
CA ASN A 142 11.18 -13.43 -9.44
C ASN A 142 10.77 -13.68 -7.98
N PRO A 143 11.57 -13.21 -6.99
CA PRO A 143 11.25 -13.43 -5.58
C PRO A 143 9.93 -12.78 -5.18
N SER A 144 9.21 -13.39 -4.25
CA SER A 144 8.02 -12.79 -3.63
C SER A 144 8.42 -11.55 -2.80
N GLY A 145 7.65 -10.47 -2.89
CA GLY A 145 7.90 -9.24 -2.14
C GLY A 145 7.66 -9.34 -0.63
N ALA A 146 6.96 -10.39 -0.15
CA ALA A 146 6.56 -10.50 1.25
C ALA A 146 7.28 -11.62 2.04
N SER A 147 7.78 -12.66 1.37
CA SER A 147 8.49 -13.76 2.04
C SER A 147 9.22 -14.68 1.06
N GLY A 148 10.35 -15.23 1.51
CA GLY A 148 11.14 -16.18 0.71
C GLY A 148 12.56 -16.35 1.23
N THR A 149 13.35 -17.08 0.47
CA THR A 149 14.79 -17.27 0.72
C THR A 149 15.55 -16.92 -0.56
N ILE A 150 16.52 -16.02 -0.44
CA ILE A 150 17.52 -15.74 -1.47
C ILE A 150 18.87 -16.23 -0.94
N ALA A 151 19.57 -17.07 -1.68
CA ALA A 151 20.82 -17.68 -1.22
C ALA A 151 21.93 -17.48 -2.25
N LEU A 152 23.09 -17.01 -1.80
CA LEU A 152 24.33 -17.02 -2.55
C LEU A 152 25.05 -18.36 -2.27
N VAL A 153 25.28 -19.15 -3.30
CA VAL A 153 25.64 -20.58 -3.17
C VAL A 153 26.89 -20.90 -3.99
N LYS A 154 27.71 -21.83 -3.49
CA LYS A 154 28.82 -22.46 -4.22
C LYS A 154 28.27 -23.45 -5.24
N GLY A 155 28.52 -23.21 -6.52
CA GLY A 155 28.05 -24.04 -7.63
C GLY A 155 26.85 -23.44 -8.35
N ALA A 156 26.61 -23.93 -9.57
CA ALA A 156 25.53 -23.45 -10.46
C ALA A 156 24.27 -24.32 -10.44
N SER A 157 24.27 -25.42 -9.68
CA SER A 157 23.11 -26.32 -9.58
C SER A 157 22.19 -25.89 -8.45
N ALA A 158 20.87 -26.00 -8.66
CA ALA A 158 19.89 -25.71 -7.63
C ALA A 158 20.06 -26.67 -6.43
N ILE A 159 20.20 -26.12 -5.23
CA ILE A 159 20.38 -26.90 -4.00
C ILE A 159 19.09 -26.95 -3.19
N ALA A 160 18.88 -28.02 -2.42
CA ALA A 160 17.85 -28.09 -1.40
C ALA A 160 18.43 -27.66 -0.06
N LEU A 161 17.91 -26.56 0.49
CA LEU A 161 18.29 -26.09 1.82
C LEU A 161 17.39 -26.71 2.89
N PRO A 162 17.91 -27.14 4.06
CA PRO A 162 17.07 -27.65 5.14
C PRO A 162 16.20 -26.54 5.74
N THR A 163 15.14 -26.91 6.46
CA THR A 163 14.32 -25.96 7.22
C THR A 163 15.01 -25.59 8.54
N GLY A 164 14.91 -24.33 8.95
CA GLY A 164 15.55 -23.76 10.14
C GLY A 164 16.77 -22.90 9.78
N SER A 165 17.60 -22.62 10.79
CA SER A 165 18.85 -21.90 10.58
C SER A 165 19.83 -22.75 9.78
N VAL A 166 20.44 -22.16 8.74
CA VAL A 166 21.50 -22.78 7.93
C VAL A 166 22.86 -22.10 8.08
N ALA A 167 23.02 -21.28 9.12
CA ALA A 167 24.30 -20.69 9.50
C ALA A 167 25.40 -21.76 9.53
N GLY A 168 26.54 -21.50 8.88
CA GLY A 168 27.65 -22.44 8.75
C GLY A 168 27.46 -23.59 7.74
N ASN A 169 26.42 -23.57 6.90
CA ASN A 169 26.28 -24.55 5.80
C ASN A 169 27.41 -24.38 4.77
N ALA A 170 28.15 -25.45 4.48
CA ALA A 170 29.34 -25.40 3.65
C ALA A 170 29.10 -24.97 2.19
N ASP A 171 27.89 -25.17 1.67
CA ASP A 171 27.50 -24.85 0.29
C ASP A 171 26.93 -23.42 0.15
N VAL A 172 26.52 -22.80 1.26
CA VAL A 172 25.99 -21.44 1.30
C VAL A 172 27.14 -20.46 1.61
N ILE A 173 27.17 -19.34 0.90
CA ILE A 173 28.11 -18.24 1.14
C ILE A 173 27.45 -17.17 1.99
N ASP A 174 26.21 -16.82 1.66
CA ASP A 174 25.34 -15.92 2.41
C ASP A 174 23.89 -16.23 2.03
N LEU A 175 22.94 -16.00 2.93
CA LEU A 175 21.54 -16.26 2.68
C LEU A 175 20.65 -15.23 3.35
N LEU A 176 19.70 -14.69 2.60
CA LEU A 176 18.62 -13.85 3.11
C LEU A 176 17.33 -14.66 3.18
N GLY A 177 16.99 -15.16 4.37
CA GLY A 177 15.65 -15.62 4.71
C GLY A 177 14.82 -14.45 5.24
N TYR A 178 13.64 -14.18 4.66
CA TYR A 178 12.83 -13.01 5.03
C TYR A 178 11.34 -13.33 5.14
N GLY A 179 10.66 -12.59 6.01
CA GLY A 179 9.23 -12.75 6.29
C GLY A 179 8.97 -14.12 6.90
N ALA A 180 7.98 -14.84 6.36
CA ALA A 180 7.60 -16.18 6.81
C ALA A 180 8.54 -17.31 6.33
N SER A 181 9.80 -16.99 5.97
CA SER A 181 10.72 -18.00 5.46
C SER A 181 11.00 -19.10 6.48
N ASN A 182 10.91 -20.35 6.04
CA ASN A 182 11.27 -21.52 6.83
C ASN A 182 12.78 -21.80 6.84
N THR A 183 13.59 -20.98 6.16
CA THR A 183 15.04 -21.14 5.99
C THR A 183 15.73 -19.79 6.05
N PHE A 184 16.67 -19.62 6.97
CA PHE A 184 17.31 -18.36 7.31
C PHE A 184 18.70 -18.63 7.91
N GLU A 185 19.50 -17.60 8.15
CA GLU A 185 20.65 -17.65 9.06
C GLU A 185 20.23 -17.00 10.38
N GLY A 186 20.42 -17.71 11.49
CA GLY A 186 20.05 -17.26 12.84
C GLY A 186 18.53 -17.16 13.04
N ALA A 187 17.91 -16.12 12.48
CA ALA A 187 16.48 -15.88 12.38
C ALA A 187 16.15 -15.08 11.11
N ALA A 188 14.95 -15.28 10.55
CA ALA A 188 14.54 -14.58 9.33
C ALA A 188 14.45 -13.05 9.51
N ALA A 189 14.86 -12.30 8.49
CA ALA A 189 14.73 -10.86 8.43
C ALA A 189 13.27 -10.42 8.36
N THR A 190 13.01 -9.20 8.85
CA THR A 190 11.72 -8.53 8.63
C THR A 190 11.56 -8.23 7.13
N ALA A 191 10.38 -8.48 6.57
CA ALA A 191 10.09 -8.28 5.16
C ALA A 191 9.08 -7.14 4.94
N PRO A 192 9.04 -6.53 3.74
CA PRO A 192 7.92 -5.66 3.38
C PRO A 192 6.58 -6.38 3.52
N ALA A 193 5.52 -5.64 3.87
CA ALA A 193 4.19 -6.20 4.08
C ALA A 193 3.56 -6.81 2.81
N GLY A 194 4.08 -6.48 1.63
CA GLY A 194 3.61 -6.96 0.34
C GLY A 194 4.30 -6.25 -0.83
N ASN A 195 3.89 -6.58 -2.06
CA ASN A 195 4.49 -5.97 -3.26
C ASN A 195 4.19 -4.46 -3.42
N THR A 196 3.26 -3.89 -2.64
CA THR A 196 2.96 -2.45 -2.62
C THR A 196 3.62 -1.73 -1.45
N ASP A 197 4.30 -2.46 -0.56
CA ASP A 197 5.18 -1.89 0.46
C ASP A 197 6.58 -1.74 -0.15
N VAL A 198 6.84 -0.57 -0.72
CA VAL A 198 7.99 -0.33 -1.61
C VAL A 198 9.24 -0.05 -0.78
N LYS A 199 9.82 -1.12 -0.21
CA LYS A 199 11.07 -1.09 0.56
C LYS A 199 12.01 -2.20 0.07
N SER A 200 13.31 -2.02 0.23
CA SER A 200 14.30 -3.09 0.11
C SER A 200 14.67 -3.64 1.48
N LEU A 201 15.16 -4.88 1.50
CA LEU A 201 15.92 -5.41 2.63
C LEU A 201 17.37 -4.98 2.44
N ASN A 202 17.93 -4.25 3.39
CA ASN A 202 19.25 -3.61 3.26
C ASN A 202 20.17 -4.04 4.42
N ARG A 203 21.39 -4.46 4.08
CA ARG A 203 22.42 -4.88 5.01
C ARG A 203 23.31 -3.69 5.39
N THR A 204 23.51 -3.46 6.68
CA THR A 204 24.28 -2.30 7.14
C THR A 204 25.78 -2.61 7.17
N GLY A 205 26.58 -1.81 6.46
CA GLY A 205 28.04 -1.87 6.52
C GLY A 205 28.68 -3.16 6.02
N GLY A 206 27.95 -3.98 5.26
CA GLY A 206 28.42 -5.28 4.77
C GLY A 206 28.72 -6.31 5.87
N ALA A 207 28.25 -6.06 7.11
CA ALA A 207 28.43 -6.98 8.22
C ALA A 207 27.57 -8.23 8.03
N ASP A 208 28.18 -9.39 8.26
CA ASP A 208 27.50 -10.69 8.27
C ASP A 208 27.67 -11.30 9.67
N THR A 209 26.57 -11.40 10.41
CA THR A 209 26.58 -11.99 11.75
C THR A 209 26.00 -13.40 11.76
N ASP A 210 25.80 -14.02 10.59
CA ASP A 210 25.03 -15.24 10.40
C ASP A 210 23.60 -15.12 11.00
N SER A 211 23.00 -13.92 10.98
CA SER A 211 21.68 -13.64 11.55
C SER A 211 20.91 -12.63 10.71
N ASN A 212 20.00 -13.11 9.85
CA ASN A 212 19.33 -12.22 8.89
C ASN A 212 18.50 -11.13 9.56
N SER A 213 17.89 -11.41 10.72
CA SER A 213 17.17 -10.39 11.50
C SER A 213 18.06 -9.32 12.14
N ALA A 214 19.35 -9.62 12.34
CA ALA A 214 20.32 -8.66 12.86
C ALA A 214 21.00 -7.88 11.73
N ASP A 215 21.17 -8.52 10.58
CA ASP A 215 21.94 -7.97 9.46
C ASP A 215 21.10 -7.11 8.52
N PHE A 216 19.80 -7.41 8.36
CA PHE A 216 18.93 -6.71 7.42
C PHE A 216 17.84 -5.87 8.08
N THR A 217 17.68 -4.64 7.60
CA THR A 217 16.59 -3.72 7.93
C THR A 217 15.82 -3.32 6.67
N LEU A 218 14.60 -2.81 6.83
CA LEU A 218 13.83 -2.31 5.69
C LEU A 218 14.21 -0.86 5.39
N SER A 219 14.46 -0.55 4.12
CA SER A 219 14.75 0.80 3.65
C SER A 219 13.78 1.23 2.55
N ALA A 220 13.21 2.43 2.65
CA ALA A 220 12.48 3.05 1.55
C ALA A 220 13.42 3.73 0.53
N THR A 221 14.67 3.97 0.92
CA THR A 221 15.72 4.52 0.05
C THR A 221 16.40 3.37 -0.67
N LEU A 222 16.22 3.30 -1.99
CA LEU A 222 16.71 2.23 -2.85
C LEU A 222 17.94 2.68 -3.61
N THR A 223 19.07 1.99 -3.41
CA THR A 223 20.38 2.45 -3.89
C THR A 223 21.10 1.40 -4.72
N PRO A 224 20.53 0.91 -5.84
CA PRO A 224 21.16 -0.13 -6.64
C PRO A 224 22.52 0.32 -7.19
N LYS A 225 23.57 -0.39 -6.82
CA LYS A 225 24.97 -0.21 -7.25
C LYS A 225 25.45 -1.46 -7.99
N ASN A 226 26.05 -1.23 -9.16
CA ASN A 226 26.69 -2.25 -9.99
C ASN A 226 28.23 -2.17 -9.84
N THR A 227 28.98 -2.97 -10.61
CA THR A 227 30.45 -2.96 -10.57
C THR A 227 31.12 -1.64 -10.99
N SER A 228 30.37 -0.70 -11.57
CA SER A 228 30.88 0.64 -11.92
C SER A 228 30.76 1.66 -10.78
N ALA A 229 30.03 1.32 -9.71
CA ALA A 229 29.95 2.16 -8.52
C ALA A 229 31.32 2.28 -7.83
N ALA A 230 31.55 3.41 -7.15
CA ALA A 230 32.78 3.61 -6.39
C ALA A 230 32.88 2.57 -5.27
N ALA A 231 34.08 2.02 -5.08
CA ALA A 231 34.35 1.13 -3.95
C ALA A 231 34.26 1.92 -2.65
N GLU A 232 33.51 1.38 -1.70
CA GLU A 232 33.28 1.98 -0.39
C GLU A 232 33.61 0.94 0.67
N PHE A 233 34.50 1.27 1.60
CA PHE A 233 34.63 0.54 2.86
C PHE A 233 33.86 1.34 3.92
N PRO A 234 33.05 0.69 4.76
CA PRO A 234 32.49 1.35 5.93
C PRO A 234 33.65 1.88 6.78
N THR A 235 33.64 3.18 7.08
CA THR A 235 34.67 3.78 7.93
C THR A 235 34.46 3.37 9.38
N ASP A 236 35.48 2.77 9.99
CA ASP A 236 35.60 2.52 11.44
C ASP A 236 35.35 3.82 12.23
N PRO A 237 34.59 3.83 13.35
CA PRO A 237 34.42 5.03 14.17
C PRO A 237 35.77 5.45 14.75
N GLY A 238 36.19 6.69 14.52
CA GLY A 238 37.46 7.24 15.01
C GLY A 238 37.62 7.23 16.55
N PRO A 239 38.85 7.44 17.07
CA PRO A 239 39.23 7.07 18.44
C PRO A 239 38.57 7.94 19.53
N GLU A 240 38.14 7.26 20.58
CA GLU A 240 37.49 7.74 21.80
C GLU A 240 38.51 8.35 22.83
N PRO A 241 38.13 9.36 23.64
CA PRO A 241 38.88 9.71 24.85
C PRO A 241 38.62 8.69 25.99
N THR A 242 39.69 8.13 26.58
CA THR A 242 39.72 7.12 27.67
C THR A 242 39.68 7.74 29.09
N PRO A 243 39.47 7.03 30.25
CA PRO A 243 38.87 5.70 30.53
C PRO A 243 37.82 5.59 31.72
N THR A 244 36.89 4.61 31.63
CA THR A 244 36.43 3.59 32.66
C THR A 244 35.41 3.97 33.79
N PRO A 245 34.41 3.10 34.19
CA PRO A 245 34.36 1.62 34.10
C PRO A 245 33.14 0.91 33.45
N THR A 246 33.44 -0.33 33.04
CA THR A 246 32.63 -1.53 32.72
C THR A 246 31.09 -1.47 32.83
N PRO A 247 30.33 -1.80 31.77
CA PRO A 247 28.91 -2.12 31.92
C PRO A 247 28.72 -3.56 32.44
N THR A 248 28.08 -3.62 33.61
CA THR A 248 27.26 -4.73 34.15
C THR A 248 26.20 -5.17 33.10
N PRO A 249 25.70 -6.43 33.11
CA PRO A 249 24.69 -6.93 32.19
C PRO A 249 23.56 -5.93 31.95
N THR A 250 23.13 -5.78 30.69
CA THR A 250 22.08 -4.85 30.24
C THR A 250 20.90 -4.83 31.21
N GLU A 251 20.92 -3.83 32.10
CA GLU A 251 19.73 -3.35 32.78
C GLU A 251 18.83 -2.70 31.73
N THR A 252 17.53 -2.88 31.97
CA THR A 252 16.40 -2.16 31.37
C THR A 252 16.78 -0.76 30.85
N GLN A 253 16.41 -0.49 29.59
CA GLN A 253 16.57 0.81 28.91
C GLN A 253 16.25 1.98 29.85
N ALA A 254 17.15 2.97 29.88
CA ALA A 254 16.86 4.27 30.45
C ALA A 254 15.65 4.90 29.74
N PRO A 255 14.84 5.74 30.42
CA PRO A 255 13.74 6.46 29.78
C PRO A 255 14.27 7.25 28.59
N GLY A 256 13.52 7.25 27.47
CA GLY A 256 13.83 8.07 26.30
C GLY A 256 14.03 9.54 26.69
N GLU A 257 14.80 10.28 25.91
CA GLU A 257 14.96 11.72 26.14
C GLU A 257 13.56 12.37 26.16
N THR A 258 13.31 13.23 27.16
CA THR A 258 12.04 13.94 27.23
C THR A 258 11.96 14.95 26.09
N LYS A 259 10.93 14.83 25.25
CA LYS A 259 10.63 15.74 24.14
C LYS A 259 9.23 16.33 24.31
N THR A 260 9.02 17.50 23.74
CA THR A 260 7.67 18.00 23.50
C THR A 260 7.01 17.25 22.35
N ILE A 261 5.69 17.20 22.30
CA ILE A 261 4.98 16.57 21.17
C ILE A 261 5.30 17.29 19.86
N ALA A 262 5.43 18.62 19.88
CA ALA A 262 5.82 19.39 18.70
C ALA A 262 7.22 19.08 18.17
N GLU A 263 8.19 18.77 19.04
CA GLU A 263 9.52 18.28 18.61
C GLU A 263 9.45 16.88 18.01
N VAL A 264 8.54 16.03 18.51
CA VAL A 264 8.29 14.71 17.92
C VAL A 264 7.65 14.86 16.55
N GLN A 265 6.65 15.73 16.39
CA GLN A 265 5.99 15.95 15.10
C GLN A 265 6.92 16.61 14.08
N GLY A 266 7.66 17.65 14.49
CA GLY A 266 8.42 18.48 13.57
C GLY A 266 7.53 19.38 12.71
N THR A 267 8.08 19.93 11.63
CA THR A 267 7.39 20.89 10.73
C THR A 267 7.19 20.35 9.31
N THR A 268 7.39 19.04 9.13
CA THR A 268 7.22 18.30 7.87
C THR A 268 6.19 17.19 8.07
N ASP A 269 5.79 16.53 6.99
CA ASP A 269 4.90 15.36 6.97
C ASP A 269 5.56 14.06 7.46
N THR A 270 6.67 14.16 8.17
CA THR A 270 7.41 13.03 8.74
C THR A 270 8.18 13.54 9.94
N SER A 271 8.13 12.79 11.03
CA SER A 271 8.84 13.13 12.25
C SER A 271 10.38 13.17 12.06
N PRO A 272 11.09 14.16 12.62
CA PRO A 272 12.55 14.16 12.67
C PRO A 272 13.11 13.13 13.66
N LEU A 273 12.25 12.50 14.47
CA LEU A 273 12.60 11.57 15.54
C LEU A 273 12.17 10.12 15.24
N VAL A 274 11.79 9.81 13.99
CA VAL A 274 11.49 8.43 13.56
C VAL A 274 12.58 7.48 14.04
N ASP A 275 12.14 6.33 14.53
CA ASP A 275 12.93 5.26 15.13
C ASP A 275 13.58 5.54 16.48
N GLN A 276 13.49 6.75 17.02
CA GLN A 276 13.99 7.08 18.35
C GLN A 276 12.96 6.77 19.43
N THR A 277 13.44 6.32 20.59
CA THR A 277 12.61 6.21 21.80
C THR A 277 12.60 7.54 22.53
N VAL A 278 11.42 8.12 22.71
CA VAL A 278 11.21 9.40 23.39
C VAL A 278 10.27 9.23 24.57
N THR A 279 10.33 10.16 25.52
CA THR A 279 9.27 10.34 26.52
C THR A 279 8.56 11.67 26.26
N VAL A 280 7.24 11.64 26.13
CA VAL A 280 6.40 12.84 26.01
C VAL A 280 5.37 12.90 27.12
N GLN A 281 4.87 14.09 27.42
CA GLN A 281 3.68 14.28 28.24
C GLN A 281 2.57 14.96 27.44
N GLY A 282 1.35 14.49 27.63
CA GLY A 282 0.17 15.04 26.96
C GLY A 282 -1.12 14.64 27.65
N ILE A 283 -2.16 15.42 27.45
CA ILE A 283 -3.52 15.15 27.91
C ILE A 283 -4.20 14.21 26.93
N VAL A 284 -4.82 13.14 27.40
CA VAL A 284 -5.62 12.23 26.56
C VAL A 284 -6.85 12.97 26.00
N THR A 285 -6.84 13.25 24.70
CA THR A 285 -7.92 13.97 23.99
C THR A 285 -8.86 13.05 23.24
N GLY A 286 -8.38 11.88 22.80
CA GLY A 286 -9.18 10.86 22.11
C GLY A 286 -8.86 9.44 22.58
N ASP A 287 -9.85 8.56 22.59
CA ASP A 287 -9.69 7.16 22.99
C ASP A 287 -10.26 6.20 21.95
N PHE A 288 -9.35 5.52 21.26
CA PHE A 288 -9.62 4.61 20.15
C PHE A 288 -9.10 3.20 20.44
N ARG A 289 -9.08 2.81 21.72
CA ARG A 289 -8.79 1.42 22.11
C ARG A 289 -9.91 0.47 21.68
N THR A 290 -11.13 0.99 21.55
CA THR A 290 -12.23 0.40 20.79
C THR A 290 -12.24 0.97 19.37
N GLY A 291 -13.08 0.46 18.45
CA GLY A 291 -13.08 0.96 17.06
C GLY A 291 -12.01 0.34 16.15
N GLY A 292 -10.97 -0.27 16.73
CA GLY A 292 -9.95 -1.04 16.00
C GLY A 292 -8.71 -0.24 15.60
N TYR A 293 -8.63 1.05 15.92
CA TYR A 293 -7.43 1.86 15.78
C TYR A 293 -6.38 1.56 16.88
N LYS A 294 -6.81 0.98 18.01
CA LYS A 294 -5.95 0.43 19.07
C LYS A 294 -5.00 1.45 19.70
N GLY A 295 -5.48 2.66 19.96
CA GLY A 295 -4.63 3.71 20.53
C GLY A 295 -5.41 4.83 21.19
N ILE A 296 -4.69 5.86 21.60
CA ILE A 296 -5.24 7.09 22.19
C ILE A 296 -4.57 8.29 21.50
N ALA A 297 -5.29 9.40 21.35
CA ALA A 297 -4.70 10.67 20.98
C ALA A 297 -4.35 11.45 22.25
N ILE A 298 -3.15 12.04 22.30
CA ILE A 298 -2.74 12.93 23.39
C ILE A 298 -2.30 14.28 22.82
N GLN A 299 -2.49 15.35 23.60
CA GLN A 299 -2.11 16.70 23.19
C GLN A 299 -1.38 17.45 24.32
N THR A 300 -0.37 18.25 23.99
CA THR A 300 0.46 19.00 24.96
C THR A 300 -0.41 19.82 25.93
N GLU A 301 -0.16 19.71 27.24
CA GLU A 301 -0.86 20.51 28.26
C GLU A 301 -0.62 22.01 28.03
N GLY A 302 -1.69 22.82 28.19
CA GLY A 302 -1.63 24.27 28.00
C GLY A 302 -1.80 24.75 26.55
N THR A 303 -1.89 23.84 25.58
CA THR A 303 -2.30 24.14 24.20
C THR A 303 -3.81 24.02 24.05
N GLY A 304 -4.36 24.46 22.92
CA GLY A 304 -5.80 24.51 22.65
C GLY A 304 -6.31 25.95 22.45
N GLY A 305 -7.50 26.08 21.86
CA GLY A 305 -8.06 27.38 21.48
C GLY A 305 -7.10 28.14 20.56
N ASP A 306 -6.64 29.31 21.01
CA ASP A 306 -5.70 30.17 20.26
C ASP A 306 -4.22 29.86 20.55
N VAL A 307 -3.92 28.92 21.45
CA VAL A 307 -2.55 28.57 21.85
C VAL A 307 -2.14 27.26 21.18
N LYS A 308 -1.20 27.34 20.23
CA LYS A 308 -0.56 26.19 19.59
C LYS A 308 0.87 26.51 19.17
N THR A 309 1.68 25.48 18.99
CA THR A 309 3.01 25.59 18.39
C THR A 309 2.89 26.02 16.92
N ASP A 310 3.77 26.91 16.47
CA ASP A 310 3.78 27.37 15.08
C ASP A 310 4.44 26.34 14.17
N GLY A 311 3.82 26.04 13.03
CA GLY A 311 4.32 25.08 12.05
C GLY A 311 4.36 23.60 12.46
N ALA A 312 4.10 23.25 13.72
CA ALA A 312 4.14 21.88 14.23
C ALA A 312 2.88 21.55 15.04
N SER A 313 2.49 20.28 15.03
CA SER A 313 1.35 19.81 15.82
C SER A 313 1.70 19.60 17.29
N ASP A 314 0.79 19.96 18.19
CA ASP A 314 0.86 19.63 19.62
C ASP A 314 0.15 18.31 19.97
N GLY A 315 -0.44 17.64 18.98
CA GLY A 315 -1.12 16.36 19.12
C GLY A 315 -0.27 15.21 18.58
N ILE A 316 -0.41 14.03 19.17
CA ILE A 316 0.23 12.79 18.69
C ILE A 316 -0.65 11.59 18.97
N PHE A 317 -0.65 10.62 18.06
CA PHE A 317 -1.29 9.33 18.30
C PHE A 317 -0.35 8.39 19.06
N VAL A 318 -0.86 7.72 20.07
CA VAL A 318 -0.14 6.69 20.82
C VAL A 318 -0.74 5.34 20.45
N TYR A 319 -0.01 4.57 19.64
CA TYR A 319 -0.43 3.25 19.22
C TYR A 319 -0.14 2.22 20.30
N LEU A 320 -1.20 1.75 20.96
CA LEU A 320 -1.12 0.83 22.09
C LEU A 320 -1.16 -0.64 21.65
N ASN A 321 -1.64 -0.93 20.44
CA ASN A 321 -1.91 -2.28 19.95
C ASN A 321 -2.80 -3.11 20.91
N ALA A 322 -2.20 -3.96 21.73
CA ALA A 322 -2.88 -4.79 22.73
C ALA A 322 -2.65 -4.31 24.17
N LEU A 323 -1.84 -3.25 24.36
CA LEU A 323 -1.59 -2.65 25.65
C LEU A 323 -2.87 -1.95 26.14
N ALA A 324 -3.20 -2.14 27.42
CA ALA A 324 -4.38 -1.58 28.06
C ALA A 324 -4.01 -0.78 29.32
N PRO A 325 -3.28 0.35 29.19
CA PRO A 325 -2.98 1.21 30.33
C PRO A 325 -4.25 1.80 30.93
N SER A 326 -4.27 1.97 32.25
CA SER A 326 -5.40 2.53 32.99
C SER A 326 -5.40 4.05 32.90
N VAL A 327 -5.76 4.58 31.73
CA VAL A 327 -5.89 6.01 31.42
C VAL A 327 -7.31 6.35 30.99
N ALA A 328 -7.76 7.56 31.28
CA ALA A 328 -9.02 8.12 30.83
C ALA A 328 -8.79 9.41 30.02
N ARG A 329 -9.77 9.77 29.17
CA ARG A 329 -9.79 11.09 28.53
C ARG A 329 -9.74 12.19 29.58
N GLY A 330 -8.92 13.21 29.35
CA GLY A 330 -8.66 14.30 30.28
C GLY A 330 -7.62 14.00 31.36
N ASP A 331 -6.95 12.85 31.34
CA ASP A 331 -5.76 12.60 32.15
C ASP A 331 -4.51 13.17 31.47
N LEU A 332 -3.61 13.77 32.25
CA LEU A 332 -2.24 14.06 31.81
C LEU A 332 -1.42 12.78 31.98
N VAL A 333 -0.87 12.28 30.88
CA VAL A 333 -0.09 11.04 30.83
C VAL A 333 1.34 11.31 30.39
N SER A 334 2.26 10.48 30.88
CA SER A 334 3.62 10.36 30.37
C SER A 334 3.71 9.08 29.55
N VAL A 335 4.19 9.20 28.32
CA VAL A 335 4.29 8.11 27.36
C VAL A 335 5.73 7.98 26.93
N THR A 336 6.32 6.81 27.14
CA THR A 336 7.63 6.44 26.59
C THR A 336 7.42 5.43 25.47
N GLY A 337 8.05 5.64 24.32
CA GLY A 337 7.89 4.73 23.20
C GLY A 337 8.68 5.14 21.98
N LYS A 338 8.73 4.23 21.01
CA LYS A 338 9.41 4.44 19.73
C LYS A 338 8.53 5.28 18.81
N VAL A 339 9.08 6.35 18.23
CA VAL A 339 8.40 7.16 17.21
C VAL A 339 8.41 6.40 15.88
N SER A 340 7.29 6.40 15.16
CA SER A 340 7.16 5.76 13.85
C SER A 340 6.14 6.48 12.96
N GLU A 341 6.26 6.26 11.66
CA GLU A 341 5.24 6.63 10.67
C GLU A 341 4.38 5.41 10.34
N TYR A 342 3.05 5.57 10.35
CA TYR A 342 2.13 4.52 9.94
C TYR A 342 1.07 5.07 8.99
N PHE A 343 1.16 4.66 7.71
CA PHE A 343 0.34 5.21 6.63
C PHE A 343 0.35 6.75 6.53
N GLY A 344 1.51 7.35 6.81
CA GLY A 344 1.71 8.80 6.79
C GLY A 344 1.22 9.52 8.05
N GLN A 345 0.90 8.79 9.12
CA GLN A 345 0.64 9.38 10.44
C GLN A 345 1.80 9.17 11.39
N THR A 346 2.20 10.24 12.07
CA THR A 346 3.20 10.17 13.15
C THR A 346 2.56 9.56 14.40
N GLN A 347 3.22 8.56 14.99
CA GLN A 347 2.76 7.91 16.22
C GLN A 347 3.90 7.48 17.15
N ILE A 348 3.60 7.37 18.44
CA ILE A 348 4.49 6.79 19.46
C ILE A 348 3.98 5.40 19.84
N ASN A 349 4.90 4.43 19.89
CA ASN A 349 4.61 3.02 20.14
C ASN A 349 5.26 2.57 21.46
N PRO A 350 4.52 2.57 22.59
CA PRO A 350 5.01 2.04 23.85
C PRO A 350 5.26 0.52 23.77
N ALA A 351 6.29 0.02 24.46
CA ALA A 351 6.64 -1.40 24.43
C ALA A 351 5.89 -2.21 25.49
N ALA A 352 5.56 -1.57 26.61
CA ALA A 352 4.86 -2.17 27.73
C ALA A 352 3.81 -1.22 28.33
N VAL A 353 2.86 -1.78 29.09
CA VAL A 353 1.83 -0.99 29.79
C VAL A 353 2.45 0.04 30.73
N GLY A 354 3.58 -0.29 31.37
CA GLY A 354 4.29 0.60 32.29
C GLY A 354 4.92 1.83 31.63
N ASP A 355 5.06 1.83 30.31
CA ASP A 355 5.59 2.96 29.56
C ASP A 355 4.54 4.06 29.35
N VAL A 356 3.28 3.80 29.74
CA VAL A 356 2.19 4.77 29.78
C VAL A 356 1.72 4.93 31.21
N SER A 357 1.96 6.08 31.80
CA SER A 357 1.60 6.38 33.19
C SER A 357 0.79 7.66 33.31
N VAL A 358 -0.18 7.67 34.22
CA VAL A 358 -0.91 8.91 34.56
C VAL A 358 -0.03 9.77 35.45
N VAL A 359 0.36 10.95 34.96
CA VAL A 359 1.06 11.98 35.74
C VAL A 359 0.07 12.68 36.66
N LYS A 360 -1.11 13.02 36.12
CA LYS A 360 -2.19 13.66 36.86
C LYS A 360 -3.54 13.31 36.26
N ALA A 361 -4.42 12.72 37.06
CA ALA A 361 -5.75 12.34 36.62
C ALA A 361 -6.70 13.54 36.55
N GLY A 362 -7.64 13.52 35.61
CA GLY A 362 -8.78 14.44 35.55
C GLY A 362 -8.40 15.92 35.46
N VAL A 363 -7.35 16.25 34.70
CA VAL A 363 -6.99 17.65 34.42
C VAL A 363 -7.97 18.36 33.50
N GLY A 364 -8.80 17.58 32.78
CA GLY A 364 -9.74 18.08 31.77
C GLY A 364 -9.11 18.06 30.38
N VAL A 365 -9.93 18.22 29.34
CA VAL A 365 -9.45 18.28 27.96
C VAL A 365 -9.16 19.73 27.56
N PRO A 366 -8.13 19.99 26.72
CA PRO A 366 -7.93 21.27 26.05
C PRO A 366 -9.19 21.78 25.34
N GLN A 367 -9.29 23.10 25.18
CA GLN A 367 -10.26 23.66 24.23
C GLN A 367 -9.85 23.26 22.80
N PRO A 368 -10.77 22.79 21.95
CA PRO A 368 -10.44 22.45 20.56
C PRO A 368 -9.83 23.64 19.81
N VAL A 369 -8.80 23.37 19.00
CA VAL A 369 -8.19 24.39 18.14
C VAL A 369 -9.05 24.60 16.90
N ALA A 370 -9.26 25.85 16.49
CA ALA A 370 -10.00 26.13 15.27
C ALA A 370 -9.28 25.53 14.04
N LEU A 371 -10.02 24.80 13.20
CA LEU A 371 -9.58 24.32 11.89
C LEU A 371 -10.37 25.05 10.79
N PRO A 372 -9.89 26.21 10.31
CA PRO A 372 -10.55 26.96 9.24
C PRO A 372 -10.68 26.14 7.96
N ASP A 373 -11.76 26.33 7.21
CA ASP A 373 -11.99 25.70 5.90
C ASP A 373 -10.96 26.08 4.80
N GLY A 374 -10.11 27.08 5.07
CA GLY A 374 -8.93 27.43 4.30
C GLY A 374 -7.73 26.49 4.52
N VAL A 375 -7.67 25.76 5.64
CA VAL A 375 -6.59 24.81 5.95
C VAL A 375 -6.84 23.50 5.21
N ARG A 376 -6.00 23.22 4.20
CA ARG A 376 -6.23 22.18 3.19
C ARG A 376 -4.94 21.43 2.87
N GLY A 377 -5.05 20.19 2.41
CA GLY A 377 -3.90 19.39 1.98
C GLY A 377 -2.82 19.34 3.06
N ALA A 378 -1.57 19.66 2.68
CA ALA A 378 -0.42 19.63 3.58
C ALA A 378 -0.49 20.67 4.72
N ASP A 379 -1.29 21.74 4.61
CA ASP A 379 -1.42 22.74 5.68
C ASP A 379 -2.04 22.16 6.96
N ARG A 380 -2.69 21.00 6.85
CA ARG A 380 -3.28 20.25 7.98
C ARG A 380 -2.25 19.54 8.84
N GLU A 381 -1.01 19.41 8.38
CA GLU A 381 0.07 18.74 9.12
C GLU A 381 0.31 19.38 10.49
N ALA A 382 0.27 20.71 10.55
CA ALA A 382 0.42 21.46 11.80
C ALA A 382 -0.73 21.28 12.82
N TYR A 383 -1.70 20.42 12.51
CA TYR A 383 -2.86 20.07 13.33
C TYR A 383 -2.98 18.55 13.54
N GLU A 384 -2.04 17.75 13.03
CA GLU A 384 -2.14 16.29 13.05
C GLU A 384 -2.30 15.74 14.47
N ASN A 385 -3.30 14.89 14.70
CA ASN A 385 -3.69 14.31 15.99
C ASN A 385 -4.16 15.32 17.06
N MET A 386 -4.33 16.60 16.73
CA MET A 386 -4.89 17.59 17.66
C MET A 386 -6.40 17.48 17.77
N LEU A 387 -6.92 17.87 18.93
CA LEU A 387 -8.33 18.16 19.12
C LEU A 387 -8.67 19.48 18.43
N VAL A 388 -9.49 19.41 17.38
CA VAL A 388 -9.87 20.53 16.53
C VAL A 388 -11.38 20.76 16.53
N THR A 389 -11.77 21.99 16.22
CA THR A 389 -13.15 22.33 15.86
C THR A 389 -13.14 22.92 14.45
N PRO A 390 -13.71 22.25 13.44
CA PRO A 390 -13.83 22.82 12.12
C PRO A 390 -14.60 24.14 12.15
N THR A 391 -14.02 25.19 11.57
CA THR A 391 -14.65 26.51 11.47
C THR A 391 -14.87 26.90 10.02
N GLY A 392 -15.96 27.59 9.74
CA GLY A 392 -16.44 27.83 8.37
C GLY A 392 -17.49 26.80 7.95
N THR A 393 -17.58 26.54 6.65
CA THR A 393 -18.58 25.60 6.11
C THR A 393 -17.91 24.30 5.68
N TYR A 394 -18.55 23.16 5.95
CA TYR A 394 -18.14 21.88 5.42
C TYR A 394 -19.34 21.19 4.80
N LYS A 395 -19.28 20.92 3.49
CA LYS A 395 -20.37 20.34 2.71
C LYS A 395 -20.19 18.84 2.56
N LEU A 396 -21.25 18.06 2.78
CA LEU A 396 -21.25 16.65 2.43
C LEU A 396 -21.11 16.49 0.90
N ALA A 397 -20.05 15.84 0.45
CA ALA A 397 -19.76 15.59 -0.95
C ALA A 397 -20.11 14.17 -1.39
N SER A 398 -20.00 13.18 -0.51
CA SER A 398 -20.30 11.78 -0.84
C SER A 398 -20.54 10.91 0.40
N SER A 399 -21.48 9.98 0.29
CA SER A 399 -21.73 8.91 1.27
C SER A 399 -21.24 7.54 0.80
N HIS A 400 -20.45 7.47 -0.27
CA HIS A 400 -20.02 6.21 -0.89
C HIS A 400 -19.28 5.26 0.06
N GLN A 401 -18.48 5.81 0.99
CA GLN A 401 -17.69 5.00 1.94
C GLN A 401 -18.43 4.70 3.25
N LEU A 402 -19.61 5.29 3.46
CA LEU A 402 -20.32 5.23 4.73
C LEU A 402 -20.52 3.79 5.19
N TYR A 403 -21.16 2.95 4.38
CA TYR A 403 -21.47 1.57 4.76
C TYR A 403 -20.22 0.71 5.05
N ASN A 404 -19.13 0.96 4.32
CA ASN A 404 -17.94 0.12 4.37
C ASN A 404 -16.93 0.57 5.44
N TYR A 405 -16.86 1.86 5.74
CA TYR A 405 -15.79 2.46 6.54
C TYR A 405 -16.27 3.54 7.51
N GLY A 406 -17.58 3.70 7.70
CA GLY A 406 -18.12 4.75 8.59
C GLY A 406 -17.95 6.18 8.06
N ALA A 407 -17.28 6.35 6.92
CA ALA A 407 -16.79 7.65 6.48
C ALA A 407 -17.71 8.37 5.48
N LEU A 408 -17.89 9.67 5.71
CA LEU A 408 -18.48 10.64 4.78
C LEU A 408 -17.39 11.53 4.18
N TRP A 409 -17.51 11.88 2.91
CA TRP A 409 -16.58 12.81 2.27
C TRP A 409 -17.10 14.23 2.41
N LEU A 410 -16.28 15.14 2.93
CA LEU A 410 -16.61 16.54 3.03
C LEU A 410 -15.74 17.38 2.08
N ASN A 411 -16.31 18.50 1.63
CA ASN A 411 -15.57 19.60 1.02
C ASN A 411 -15.54 20.77 1.99
N ALA A 412 -14.33 21.27 2.26
CA ALA A 412 -14.16 22.48 3.07
C ALA A 412 -14.55 23.71 2.24
N GLY A 413 -15.41 24.56 2.78
CA GLY A 413 -16.02 25.70 2.11
C GLY A 413 -17.48 25.47 1.71
N ASP A 414 -18.10 26.48 1.13
CA ASP A 414 -19.52 26.53 0.78
C ASP A 414 -19.88 25.86 -0.56
N LYS A 415 -18.87 25.40 -1.31
CA LYS A 415 -19.02 24.80 -2.64
C LYS A 415 -18.66 23.31 -2.63
N LEU A 416 -19.41 22.56 -3.42
CA LEU A 416 -19.04 21.20 -3.79
C LEU A 416 -17.98 21.22 -4.89
N ASN A 417 -17.00 20.33 -4.77
CA ASN A 417 -16.02 20.10 -5.83
C ASN A 417 -16.71 19.51 -7.06
N VAL A 418 -16.37 20.03 -8.24
CA VAL A 418 -16.81 19.49 -9.54
C VAL A 418 -15.74 18.59 -10.13
N LYS A 419 -16.12 17.64 -10.98
CA LYS A 419 -15.12 16.82 -11.68
C LYS A 419 -14.27 17.71 -12.58
N ALA A 420 -12.97 17.44 -12.61
CA ALA A 420 -12.02 18.26 -13.36
C ALA A 420 -12.39 18.40 -14.85
N THR A 421 -12.88 17.31 -15.46
CA THR A 421 -13.27 17.28 -16.87
C THR A 421 -14.56 18.04 -17.19
N GLU A 422 -15.28 18.53 -16.18
CA GLU A 422 -16.41 19.45 -16.40
C GLU A 422 -15.94 20.88 -16.67
N LEU A 423 -14.74 21.23 -16.21
CA LEU A 423 -14.19 22.59 -16.33
C LEU A 423 -13.02 22.68 -17.32
N ALA A 424 -12.30 21.58 -17.54
CA ALA A 424 -11.13 21.53 -18.42
C ALA A 424 -11.12 20.25 -19.26
N ARG A 425 -10.44 20.27 -20.41
CA ARG A 425 -10.13 19.03 -21.14
C ARG A 425 -9.08 18.21 -20.36
N PRO A 426 -8.99 16.88 -20.59
CA PRO A 426 -7.89 16.08 -20.02
C PRO A 426 -6.52 16.73 -20.26
N GLY A 427 -5.66 16.72 -19.25
CA GLY A 427 -4.36 17.37 -19.25
C GLY A 427 -4.10 18.20 -17.99
N ALA A 428 -3.03 19.00 -18.01
CA ALA A 428 -2.51 19.69 -16.83
C ALA A 428 -3.54 20.56 -16.08
N ASP A 429 -4.46 21.21 -16.78
CA ASP A 429 -5.51 22.02 -16.15
C ASP A 429 -6.51 21.15 -15.37
N ALA A 430 -6.89 19.99 -15.92
CA ALA A 430 -7.75 19.03 -15.23
C ALA A 430 -7.00 18.36 -14.06
N ASP A 431 -5.70 18.10 -14.21
CA ASP A 431 -4.86 17.55 -13.13
C ASP A 431 -4.75 18.53 -11.96
N ALA A 432 -4.59 19.83 -12.25
CA ALA A 432 -4.57 20.87 -11.22
C ALA A 432 -5.88 20.96 -10.45
N ILE A 433 -7.03 20.85 -11.12
CA ILE A 433 -8.35 20.81 -10.45
C ILE A 433 -8.47 19.53 -9.60
N THR A 434 -7.99 18.40 -10.10
CA THR A 434 -8.01 17.13 -9.35
C THR A 434 -7.17 17.22 -8.08
N ALA A 435 -5.97 17.80 -8.16
CA ALA A 435 -5.11 18.04 -7.01
C ALA A 435 -5.75 18.99 -5.99
N ALA A 436 -6.36 20.09 -6.44
CA ALA A 436 -7.08 21.03 -5.58
C ALA A 436 -8.29 20.38 -4.89
N ASN A 437 -9.06 19.57 -5.61
CA ASN A 437 -10.18 18.81 -5.06
C ASN A 437 -9.72 17.81 -3.99
N ARG A 438 -8.59 17.13 -4.22
CA ARG A 438 -7.99 16.20 -3.25
C ARG A 438 -7.52 16.94 -1.99
N ALA A 439 -6.82 18.06 -2.13
CA ALA A 439 -6.38 18.87 -1.01
C ALA A 439 -7.57 19.43 -0.19
N ASN A 440 -8.67 19.77 -0.86
CA ASN A 440 -9.88 20.27 -0.21
C ASN A 440 -10.65 19.19 0.56
N ARG A 441 -10.66 17.94 0.08
CA ARG A 441 -11.38 16.82 0.69
C ARG A 441 -10.89 16.56 2.12
N ILE A 442 -11.83 16.25 3.00
CA ILE A 442 -11.59 15.72 4.34
C ILE A 442 -12.69 14.71 4.66
N LEU A 443 -12.35 13.62 5.34
CA LEU A 443 -13.31 12.60 5.73
C LEU A 443 -13.90 12.93 7.11
N LEU A 444 -15.18 12.68 7.31
CA LEU A 444 -15.82 12.60 8.62
C LEU A 444 -16.05 11.14 8.94
N ASP A 445 -15.39 10.65 9.98
CA ASP A 445 -15.24 9.22 10.29
C ASP A 445 -15.97 8.90 11.60
N ASP A 446 -16.43 7.66 11.79
CA ASP A 446 -17.14 7.23 13.00
C ASP A 446 -16.24 6.62 14.08
N GLY A 447 -14.92 6.59 13.84
CA GLY A 447 -13.95 6.01 14.76
C GLY A 447 -13.89 4.48 14.69
N TRP A 448 -14.53 3.84 13.71
CA TRP A 448 -14.41 2.40 13.44
C TRP A 448 -13.64 2.09 12.17
N SER A 449 -12.58 1.29 12.32
CA SER A 449 -11.81 0.73 11.20
C SER A 449 -12.49 -0.46 10.51
N SER A 450 -13.60 -0.95 11.07
CA SER A 450 -14.33 -2.13 10.61
C SER A 450 -15.65 -1.78 9.95
N GLN A 451 -15.99 -2.48 8.85
CA GLN A 451 -17.28 -2.37 8.18
C GLN A 451 -18.46 -2.63 9.13
N ILE A 452 -19.56 -1.88 8.96
CA ILE A 452 -20.80 -2.12 9.70
C ILE A 452 -21.30 -3.55 9.53
N GLY A 453 -21.66 -4.15 10.67
CA GLY A 453 -22.13 -5.53 10.73
C GLY A 453 -21.01 -6.57 10.61
N LYS A 454 -19.74 -6.15 10.60
CA LYS A 454 -18.56 -7.01 10.64
C LYS A 454 -17.59 -6.58 11.75
N GLY A 455 -16.71 -7.49 12.16
CA GLY A 455 -15.46 -7.15 12.86
C GLY A 455 -15.58 -6.31 14.14
N GLY A 456 -16.48 -6.66 15.06
CA GLY A 456 -16.58 -5.96 16.34
C GLY A 456 -17.26 -4.59 16.30
N HIS A 457 -17.65 -4.07 15.13
CA HIS A 457 -18.46 -2.86 15.00
C HIS A 457 -19.78 -3.01 15.76
N THR A 458 -19.98 -2.21 16.80
CA THR A 458 -21.22 -2.23 17.59
C THR A 458 -22.19 -1.16 17.11
N GLY A 459 -23.43 -1.55 16.78
CA GLY A 459 -24.48 -0.60 16.38
C GLY A 459 -24.54 -0.33 14.86
N GLY A 460 -25.41 0.63 14.49
CA GLY A 460 -25.59 1.11 13.12
C GLY A 460 -24.78 2.39 12.83
N GLN A 461 -24.95 2.96 11.64
CA GLN A 461 -24.30 4.21 11.24
C GLN A 461 -24.70 5.37 12.18
N PRO A 462 -23.74 6.20 12.65
CA PRO A 462 -24.04 7.35 13.50
C PRO A 462 -24.75 8.49 12.74
N TYR A 463 -24.46 8.64 11.44
CA TYR A 463 -24.93 9.76 10.63
C TYR A 463 -26.17 9.43 9.81
N PHE A 464 -26.45 8.14 9.61
CA PHE A 464 -27.48 7.70 8.68
C PHE A 464 -28.42 6.72 9.37
N THR A 465 -29.55 7.26 9.81
CA THR A 465 -30.60 6.48 10.45
C THR A 465 -31.81 6.42 9.54
N LYS A 466 -32.81 5.59 9.88
CA LYS A 466 -34.08 5.55 9.13
C LYS A 466 -34.73 6.94 9.04
N ASP A 467 -34.60 7.74 10.08
CA ASP A 467 -35.26 9.03 10.22
C ASP A 467 -34.33 10.21 9.89
N THR A 468 -33.04 9.96 9.64
CA THR A 468 -32.01 10.95 9.30
C THR A 468 -31.34 10.56 7.99
N VAL A 469 -31.74 11.22 6.90
CA VAL A 469 -31.14 11.04 5.58
C VAL A 469 -30.19 12.19 5.31
N VAL A 470 -28.89 11.89 5.27
CA VAL A 470 -27.89 12.88 4.86
C VAL A 470 -27.75 12.89 3.34
N ARG A 471 -27.63 14.08 2.75
CA ARG A 471 -27.58 14.29 1.31
C ARG A 471 -26.36 15.10 0.90
N ASN A 472 -25.84 14.82 -0.28
CA ASN A 472 -24.79 15.64 -0.86
C ASN A 472 -25.27 17.10 -0.96
N GLY A 473 -24.45 18.04 -0.48
CA GLY A 473 -24.76 19.46 -0.35
C GLY A 473 -25.24 19.89 1.03
N ASP A 474 -25.57 18.96 1.94
CA ASP A 474 -25.90 19.28 3.32
C ASP A 474 -24.68 19.84 4.05
N THR A 475 -24.88 20.82 4.93
CA THR A 475 -23.82 21.36 5.79
C THR A 475 -23.70 20.53 7.06
N VAL A 476 -22.47 20.19 7.44
CA VAL A 476 -22.19 19.50 8.69
C VAL A 476 -22.18 20.49 9.85
N ASN A 477 -22.87 20.16 10.93
CA ASN A 477 -22.76 20.81 12.22
C ASN A 477 -21.97 19.88 13.16
N PHE A 478 -20.74 20.27 13.47
CA PHE A 478 -19.85 19.48 14.32
C PHE A 478 -20.22 19.57 15.80
N PRO A 479 -19.96 18.52 16.60
CA PRO A 479 -20.19 18.54 18.03
C PRO A 479 -19.26 19.55 18.74
N ALA A 480 -19.75 20.13 19.84
CA ALA A 480 -19.02 21.18 20.57
C ALA A 480 -17.75 20.66 21.27
N GLU A 481 -17.65 19.35 21.50
CA GLU A 481 -16.45 18.73 22.09
C GLU A 481 -15.25 18.68 21.14
N GLY A 482 -15.46 18.91 19.84
CA GLY A 482 -14.42 18.82 18.82
C GLY A 482 -14.21 17.41 18.27
N GLU A 483 -13.29 17.31 17.32
CA GLU A 483 -12.90 16.11 16.59
C GLU A 483 -11.36 15.98 16.67
N ILE A 484 -10.81 14.78 16.54
CA ILE A 484 -9.37 14.56 16.38
C ILE A 484 -9.06 14.58 14.88
N LEU A 485 -8.24 15.53 14.43
CA LEU A 485 -7.76 15.52 13.04
C LEU A 485 -6.69 14.45 12.89
N GLN A 486 -6.89 13.47 12.02
CA GLN A 486 -5.91 12.42 11.75
C GLN A 486 -5.59 12.32 10.27
N TYR A 487 -4.42 11.77 9.95
CA TYR A 487 -4.09 11.32 8.62
C TYR A 487 -4.15 9.79 8.53
N GLY A 488 -4.57 9.25 7.40
CA GLY A 488 -4.48 7.81 7.14
C GLY A 488 -5.24 7.40 5.89
N PHE A 489 -4.81 6.30 5.26
CA PHE A 489 -5.34 5.83 3.96
C PHE A 489 -5.33 6.92 2.88
N ASP A 490 -4.26 7.71 2.84
CA ASP A 490 -4.02 8.83 1.92
C ASP A 490 -5.04 9.98 1.97
N ASP A 491 -5.73 10.15 3.10
CA ASP A 491 -6.73 11.18 3.34
C ASP A 491 -6.69 11.72 4.78
N TRP A 492 -6.96 13.02 4.90
CA TRP A 492 -7.25 13.68 6.18
C TRP A 492 -8.65 13.30 6.66
N ARG A 493 -8.80 13.03 7.96
CA ARG A 493 -10.06 12.64 8.58
C ARG A 493 -10.29 13.34 9.92
N LEU A 494 -11.55 13.65 10.19
CA LEU A 494 -12.05 14.09 11.48
C LEU A 494 -12.62 12.86 12.17
N GLN A 495 -11.92 12.39 13.19
CA GLN A 495 -12.38 11.31 14.05
C GLN A 495 -13.14 11.89 15.25
N PRO A 496 -14.21 11.25 15.72
CA PRO A 496 -14.80 11.58 17.00
C PRO A 496 -13.79 11.32 18.11
N VAL A 497 -13.96 11.95 19.26
CA VAL A 497 -13.05 11.75 20.40
C VAL A 497 -13.15 10.34 21.01
N VAL A 498 -14.19 9.59 20.66
CA VAL A 498 -14.38 8.17 20.92
C VAL A 498 -15.18 7.56 19.75
N PRO A 499 -15.00 6.27 19.40
CA PRO A 499 -15.82 5.65 18.37
C PRO A 499 -17.32 5.78 18.64
N ILE A 500 -18.08 6.19 17.63
CA ILE A 500 -19.52 6.43 17.71
C ILE A 500 -20.33 5.46 16.85
N SER A 501 -21.61 5.33 17.16
CA SER A 501 -22.58 4.52 16.43
C SER A 501 -23.96 5.16 16.49
N GLY A 502 -24.95 4.56 15.83
CA GLY A 502 -26.34 5.03 15.88
C GLY A 502 -26.92 5.16 17.30
N THR A 503 -26.38 4.44 18.29
CA THR A 503 -26.80 4.48 19.70
C THR A 503 -25.92 5.35 20.60
N SER A 504 -24.84 5.94 20.07
CA SER A 504 -24.02 6.87 20.85
C SER A 504 -24.79 8.13 21.22
N ASP A 505 -24.37 8.78 22.29
CA ASP A 505 -24.94 10.05 22.77
C ASP A 505 -24.97 11.09 21.65
N ALA A 506 -26.03 11.91 21.61
CA ALA A 506 -26.18 12.95 20.60
C ALA A 506 -25.07 14.00 20.66
N SER A 507 -24.49 14.24 21.84
CA SER A 507 -23.39 15.19 22.03
C SER A 507 -22.09 14.79 21.31
N HIS A 508 -21.90 13.49 21.01
CA HIS A 508 -20.75 12.99 20.25
C HIS A 508 -20.98 12.94 18.75
N LYS A 509 -22.19 13.24 18.28
CA LYS A 509 -22.57 13.01 16.89
C LYS A 509 -22.70 14.34 16.14
N PRO A 510 -22.00 14.51 15.01
CA PRO A 510 -22.32 15.58 14.08
C PRO A 510 -23.76 15.43 13.57
N THR A 511 -24.36 16.58 13.27
CA THR A 511 -25.68 16.67 12.64
C THR A 511 -25.56 17.38 11.29
N PHE A 512 -26.63 17.37 10.50
CA PHE A 512 -26.60 17.90 9.13
C PHE A 512 -27.79 18.82 8.88
N GLY A 513 -27.54 19.97 8.25
CA GLY A 513 -28.60 20.87 7.80
C GLY A 513 -29.30 20.34 6.54
N ASP A 514 -30.63 20.43 6.49
CA ASP A 514 -31.45 19.98 5.36
C ASP A 514 -31.48 21.06 4.25
N GLU A 515 -30.34 21.30 3.62
CA GLU A 515 -30.18 22.35 2.61
C GLU A 515 -30.51 21.86 1.19
N ASN A 516 -30.52 20.55 0.97
CA ASN A 516 -30.83 19.94 -0.33
C ASN A 516 -31.97 18.91 -0.24
N PRO A 517 -33.20 19.31 0.15
CA PRO A 517 -34.31 18.39 0.25
C PRO A 517 -34.67 17.81 -1.12
N ARG A 518 -34.90 16.49 -1.19
CA ARG A 518 -35.34 15.84 -2.43
C ARG A 518 -36.70 16.40 -2.87
N PRO A 519 -36.82 16.99 -4.08
CA PRO A 519 -38.11 17.43 -4.58
C PRO A 519 -39.09 16.26 -4.76
N ALA A 520 -40.37 16.48 -4.47
CA ALA A 520 -41.42 15.48 -4.69
C ALA A 520 -41.70 15.22 -6.18
N ALA A 521 -41.37 16.17 -7.04
CA ALA A 521 -41.44 16.07 -8.50
C ALA A 521 -40.34 16.93 -9.14
N PRO A 522 -39.92 16.63 -10.39
CA PRO A 522 -39.01 17.48 -11.13
C PRO A 522 -39.57 18.91 -11.28
N PRO A 523 -38.80 19.96 -10.96
CA PRO A 523 -39.22 21.34 -11.19
C PRO A 523 -39.52 21.61 -12.67
N ALA A 524 -40.49 22.49 -12.95
CA ALA A 524 -40.78 22.91 -14.31
C ALA A 524 -39.65 23.81 -14.82
N VAL A 525 -39.02 23.42 -15.93
CA VAL A 525 -37.96 24.20 -16.61
C VAL A 525 -38.41 24.78 -17.96
N GLY A 526 -39.69 24.59 -18.32
CA GLY A 526 -40.23 24.92 -19.65
C GLY A 526 -39.84 23.91 -20.73
N GLY A 527 -40.06 24.27 -22.00
CA GLY A 527 -39.73 23.46 -23.17
C GLY A 527 -40.83 22.50 -23.64
N ASP A 528 -40.66 21.98 -24.86
CA ASP A 528 -41.64 21.12 -25.54
C ASP A 528 -41.36 19.61 -25.36
N VAL A 529 -40.17 19.25 -24.85
CA VAL A 529 -39.69 17.88 -24.74
C VAL A 529 -39.04 17.65 -23.38
N LYS A 530 -39.32 16.50 -22.76
CA LYS A 530 -38.68 16.07 -21.51
C LYS A 530 -37.58 15.06 -21.80
N VAL A 531 -36.36 15.34 -21.36
CA VAL A 531 -35.21 14.45 -21.51
C VAL A 531 -34.77 13.96 -20.13
N ALA A 532 -34.45 12.67 -20.02
CA ALA A 532 -33.91 12.07 -18.81
C ALA A 532 -32.67 11.22 -19.10
N SER A 533 -31.85 11.02 -18.09
CA SER A 533 -30.78 10.01 -18.08
C SER A 533 -31.09 8.99 -17.00
N PHE A 534 -31.05 7.70 -17.32
CA PHE A 534 -31.35 6.62 -16.39
C PHE A 534 -30.37 5.46 -16.48
N ASN A 535 -29.57 5.27 -15.45
CA ASN A 535 -28.74 4.07 -15.30
C ASN A 535 -29.65 2.89 -14.91
N VAL A 536 -29.70 1.87 -15.77
CA VAL A 536 -30.59 0.71 -15.59
C VAL A 536 -29.96 -0.41 -14.74
N TYR A 537 -28.75 -0.18 -14.23
CA TYR A 537 -28.01 -1.01 -13.29
C TYR A 537 -27.83 -2.45 -13.79
N ASN A 538 -26.94 -2.61 -14.76
CA ASN A 538 -26.67 -3.86 -15.49
C ASN A 538 -27.94 -4.55 -16.00
N PHE A 539 -28.63 -3.94 -16.97
CA PHE A 539 -29.73 -4.61 -17.68
C PHE A 539 -29.19 -5.59 -18.71
N PHE A 540 -29.10 -6.87 -18.33
CA PHE A 540 -28.62 -7.96 -19.18
C PHE A 540 -29.74 -8.95 -19.47
N THR A 541 -29.89 -9.28 -20.74
CA THR A 541 -30.70 -10.39 -21.23
C THR A 541 -29.97 -11.73 -21.12
N THR A 542 -28.63 -11.73 -21.15
CA THR A 542 -27.84 -12.92 -20.77
C THR A 542 -27.87 -13.10 -19.26
N LEU A 543 -28.23 -14.29 -18.82
CA LEU A 543 -28.39 -14.58 -17.39
C LEU A 543 -27.08 -15.08 -16.77
N THR A 544 -26.83 -14.74 -15.50
CA THR A 544 -25.60 -15.24 -14.84
C THR A 544 -25.57 -16.74 -14.59
N SER A 545 -26.72 -17.41 -14.71
CA SER A 545 -26.80 -18.89 -14.75
C SER A 545 -26.42 -19.50 -16.10
N GLN A 546 -26.39 -18.71 -17.17
CA GLN A 546 -25.99 -19.12 -18.52
C GLN A 546 -24.52 -18.77 -18.77
N ASP A 547 -24.10 -17.57 -18.34
CA ASP A 547 -22.72 -17.08 -18.43
C ASP A 547 -22.34 -16.35 -17.14
N ALA A 548 -21.32 -16.85 -16.44
CA ALA A 548 -20.85 -16.25 -15.19
C ALA A 548 -20.28 -14.83 -15.35
N ASN A 549 -19.95 -14.41 -16.57
CA ASN A 549 -19.48 -13.06 -16.88
C ASN A 549 -20.62 -12.05 -17.12
N ALA A 550 -21.87 -12.51 -17.26
CA ALA A 550 -23.00 -11.61 -17.32
C ALA A 550 -23.15 -10.86 -15.98
N ARG A 551 -23.63 -9.61 -16.02
CA ARG A 551 -23.67 -8.72 -14.86
C ARG A 551 -25.09 -8.44 -14.33
N GLY A 552 -26.12 -8.99 -14.97
CA GLY A 552 -27.52 -8.77 -14.62
C GLY A 552 -28.15 -9.90 -13.79
N ALA A 553 -29.42 -10.19 -14.06
CA ALA A 553 -30.19 -11.19 -13.35
C ALA A 553 -29.59 -12.61 -13.46
N LYS A 554 -29.72 -13.42 -12.39
CA LYS A 554 -29.24 -14.80 -12.40
C LYS A 554 -30.15 -15.74 -13.16
N THR A 555 -31.46 -15.53 -13.09
CA THR A 555 -32.47 -16.40 -13.70
C THR A 555 -33.48 -15.58 -14.50
N ASP A 556 -34.21 -16.22 -15.41
CA ASP A 556 -35.25 -15.54 -16.20
C ASP A 556 -36.33 -14.91 -15.29
N ALA A 557 -36.76 -15.63 -14.24
CA ALA A 557 -37.71 -15.09 -13.27
C ALA A 557 -37.20 -13.78 -12.61
N GLN A 558 -35.91 -13.70 -12.29
CA GLN A 558 -35.30 -12.48 -11.76
C GLN A 558 -35.18 -11.40 -12.84
N PHE A 559 -34.88 -11.77 -14.08
CA PHE A 559 -34.82 -10.85 -15.21
C PHE A 559 -36.18 -10.20 -15.47
N GLN A 560 -37.28 -10.96 -15.46
CA GLN A 560 -38.62 -10.38 -15.62
C GLN A 560 -38.97 -9.40 -14.49
N ILE A 561 -38.54 -9.68 -13.25
CA ILE A 561 -38.69 -8.74 -12.12
C ILE A 561 -37.84 -7.48 -12.36
N GLN A 562 -36.59 -7.62 -12.79
CA GLN A 562 -35.71 -6.48 -13.09
C GLN A 562 -36.31 -5.62 -14.21
N ARG A 563 -36.68 -6.25 -15.34
CA ARG A 563 -37.27 -5.61 -16.52
C ARG A 563 -38.55 -4.87 -16.19
N SER A 564 -39.47 -5.48 -15.44
CA SER A 564 -40.73 -4.82 -15.05
C SER A 564 -40.48 -3.58 -14.18
N LYS A 565 -39.54 -3.64 -13.22
CA LYS A 565 -39.16 -2.48 -12.41
C LYS A 565 -38.56 -1.35 -13.24
N ILE A 566 -37.66 -1.68 -14.17
CA ILE A 566 -37.05 -0.69 -15.08
C ILE A 566 -38.11 -0.05 -15.99
N VAL A 567 -39.01 -0.85 -16.56
CA VAL A 567 -40.14 -0.36 -17.37
C VAL A 567 -41.04 0.59 -16.56
N SER A 568 -41.41 0.20 -15.34
CA SER A 568 -42.20 1.07 -14.45
C SER A 568 -41.45 2.38 -14.11
N ALA A 569 -40.14 2.31 -13.86
CA ALA A 569 -39.32 3.48 -13.57
C ALA A 569 -39.26 4.44 -14.76
N ILE A 570 -38.95 3.94 -15.97
CA ILE A 570 -38.88 4.74 -17.20
C ILE A 570 -40.23 5.41 -17.49
N ASN A 571 -41.34 4.67 -17.38
CA ASN A 571 -42.68 5.25 -17.57
C ASN A 571 -43.00 6.31 -16.51
N GLY A 572 -42.55 6.12 -15.27
CA GLY A 572 -42.70 7.07 -14.18
C GLY A 572 -41.91 8.38 -14.32
N LEU A 573 -40.83 8.39 -15.12
CA LEU A 573 -40.07 9.62 -15.41
C LEU A 573 -40.92 10.67 -16.16
N GLY A 574 -41.92 10.22 -16.91
CA GLY A 574 -42.68 11.10 -17.80
C GLY A 574 -41.84 11.72 -18.91
N ALA A 575 -40.66 11.17 -19.20
CA ALA A 575 -39.76 11.65 -20.23
C ALA A 575 -40.23 11.26 -21.65
N ASP A 576 -39.82 12.05 -22.63
CA ASP A 576 -40.00 11.79 -24.07
C ASP A 576 -38.76 11.13 -24.69
N VAL A 577 -37.58 11.44 -24.15
CA VAL A 577 -36.29 10.86 -24.54
C VAL A 577 -35.56 10.42 -23.28
N VAL A 578 -35.00 9.21 -23.28
CA VAL A 578 -34.20 8.69 -22.17
C VAL A 578 -32.86 8.19 -22.68
N GLY A 579 -31.78 8.79 -22.20
CA GLY A 579 -30.44 8.22 -22.29
C GLY A 579 -30.27 7.13 -21.25
N LEU A 580 -29.90 5.93 -21.67
CA LEU A 580 -29.69 4.77 -20.81
C LEU A 580 -28.20 4.50 -20.63
N MET A 581 -27.82 4.06 -19.43
CA MET A 581 -26.49 3.57 -19.09
C MET A 581 -26.59 2.16 -18.53
N GLU A 582 -25.54 1.36 -18.72
CA GLU A 582 -25.46 -0.03 -18.26
C GLU A 582 -26.47 -0.98 -18.91
N VAL A 583 -26.73 -0.80 -20.20
CA VAL A 583 -27.41 -1.80 -21.04
C VAL A 583 -26.38 -2.84 -21.48
N GLU A 584 -26.73 -4.12 -21.48
CA GLU A 584 -25.86 -5.16 -22.04
C GLU A 584 -25.49 -4.87 -23.49
N ASN A 585 -24.20 -5.01 -23.79
CA ASN A 585 -23.70 -4.95 -25.15
C ASN A 585 -23.79 -6.34 -25.81
N GLY A 586 -24.75 -6.51 -26.72
CA GLY A 586 -25.10 -7.81 -27.29
C GLY A 586 -23.92 -8.64 -27.83
N PRO A 587 -23.04 -8.10 -28.69
CA PRO A 587 -21.94 -8.84 -29.30
C PRO A 587 -20.95 -9.44 -28.30
N LYS A 588 -20.79 -8.85 -27.11
CA LYS A 588 -19.94 -9.41 -26.04
C LYS A 588 -20.44 -10.76 -25.52
N PHE A 589 -21.72 -11.05 -25.71
CA PHE A 589 -22.38 -12.28 -25.28
C PHE A 589 -22.93 -13.08 -26.47
N GLY A 590 -22.41 -12.82 -27.68
CA GLY A 590 -22.83 -13.53 -28.90
C GLY A 590 -24.24 -13.19 -29.38
N LEU A 591 -24.82 -12.08 -28.91
CA LEU A 591 -26.13 -11.59 -29.33
C LEU A 591 -25.99 -10.59 -30.48
N ALA A 592 -27.09 -10.34 -31.21
CA ALA A 592 -27.15 -9.24 -32.17
C ALA A 592 -26.98 -7.88 -31.45
N LEU A 593 -26.38 -6.91 -32.14
CA LEU A 593 -25.96 -5.61 -31.60
C LEU A 593 -26.96 -4.97 -30.63
N ASP A 594 -28.20 -4.75 -31.08
CA ASP A 594 -29.25 -4.09 -30.31
C ASP A 594 -30.21 -5.05 -29.59
N ALA A 595 -29.90 -6.36 -29.50
CA ALA A 595 -30.85 -7.34 -28.97
C ALA A 595 -31.32 -7.03 -27.52
N PRO A 596 -30.43 -6.67 -26.58
CA PRO A 596 -30.86 -6.31 -25.22
C PRO A 596 -31.69 -5.01 -25.18
N LEU A 597 -31.27 -3.99 -25.91
CA LEU A 597 -32.00 -2.72 -26.00
C LEU A 597 -33.40 -2.89 -26.60
N LYS A 598 -33.51 -3.68 -27.67
CA LYS A 598 -34.78 -4.04 -28.30
C LYS A 598 -35.71 -4.77 -27.33
N ASN A 599 -35.16 -5.64 -26.48
CA ASN A 599 -35.94 -6.34 -25.45
C ASN A 599 -36.54 -5.35 -24.42
N LEU A 600 -35.77 -4.35 -23.99
CA LEU A 600 -36.27 -3.32 -23.09
C LEU A 600 -37.37 -2.46 -23.75
N VAL A 601 -37.16 -2.01 -24.99
CA VAL A 601 -38.15 -1.22 -25.74
C VAL A 601 -39.43 -2.00 -25.99
N GLN A 602 -39.32 -3.30 -26.28
CA GLN A 602 -40.48 -4.17 -26.36
C GLN A 602 -41.26 -4.17 -25.03
N GLY A 603 -40.58 -4.21 -23.89
CA GLY A 603 -41.24 -4.21 -22.57
C GLY A 603 -41.97 -2.90 -22.28
N LEU A 604 -41.41 -1.78 -22.75
CA LEU A 604 -42.06 -0.47 -22.67
C LEU A 604 -43.32 -0.41 -23.55
N ASN A 605 -43.26 -0.95 -24.77
CA ASN A 605 -44.39 -0.99 -25.70
C ASN A 605 -45.49 -1.97 -25.27
N ASP A 606 -45.11 -3.13 -24.73
CA ASP A 606 -46.03 -4.09 -24.14
C ASP A 606 -46.81 -3.44 -22.99
N ALA A 607 -46.12 -2.70 -22.12
CA ALA A 607 -46.76 -1.95 -21.02
C ALA A 607 -47.66 -0.80 -21.52
N ALA A 608 -47.35 -0.21 -22.67
CA ALA A 608 -48.16 0.84 -23.29
C ALA A 608 -49.34 0.28 -24.11
N GLY A 609 -49.38 -1.02 -24.39
CA GLY A 609 -50.37 -1.66 -25.27
C GLY A 609 -50.27 -1.22 -26.74
N SER A 610 -49.21 -0.51 -27.12
CA SER A 610 -48.99 0.00 -28.48
C SER A 610 -47.52 0.37 -28.67
N GLU A 611 -47.08 0.55 -29.91
CA GLU A 611 -45.72 0.97 -30.21
C GLU A 611 -45.54 2.47 -29.95
N VAL A 612 -45.31 2.85 -28.70
CA VAL A 612 -45.07 4.24 -28.28
C VAL A 612 -43.58 4.60 -28.38
N TRP A 613 -42.73 3.66 -27.97
CA TRP A 613 -41.29 3.81 -27.84
C TRP A 613 -40.54 3.20 -29.03
N ASP A 614 -39.46 3.85 -29.40
CA ASP A 614 -38.43 3.35 -30.31
C ASP A 614 -37.04 3.70 -29.76
N TYR A 615 -35.97 3.24 -30.42
CA TYR A 615 -34.59 3.47 -29.99
C TYR A 615 -33.69 3.94 -31.12
N VAL A 616 -32.63 4.64 -30.75
CA VAL A 616 -31.53 4.98 -31.65
C VAL A 616 -30.73 3.71 -31.90
N ARG A 617 -30.52 3.34 -33.17
CA ARG A 617 -29.79 2.13 -33.54
C ARG A 617 -28.31 2.33 -33.24
N THR A 618 -27.68 1.34 -32.62
CA THR A 618 -26.27 1.43 -32.24
C THR A 618 -25.39 1.48 -33.51
N PRO A 619 -24.38 2.37 -33.58
CA PRO A 619 -23.48 2.42 -34.73
C PRO A 619 -22.84 1.06 -35.02
N ALA A 620 -22.84 0.64 -36.28
CA ALA A 620 -22.29 -0.67 -36.69
C ALA A 620 -20.81 -0.87 -36.32
N ALA A 621 -20.06 0.23 -36.17
CA ALA A 621 -18.67 0.20 -35.70
C ALA A 621 -18.51 -0.40 -34.29
N LEU A 622 -19.57 -0.40 -33.47
CA LEU A 622 -19.58 -1.00 -32.12
C LEU A 622 -19.96 -2.50 -32.13
N ASN A 623 -20.13 -3.10 -33.31
CA ASN A 623 -20.44 -4.53 -33.42
C ASN A 623 -19.22 -5.44 -33.21
N ASP A 624 -18.02 -4.88 -33.07
CA ASP A 624 -16.80 -5.62 -32.77
C ASP A 624 -16.64 -5.77 -31.24
N PRO A 625 -16.77 -7.00 -30.70
CA PRO A 625 -16.61 -7.24 -29.27
C PRO A 625 -15.15 -7.09 -28.80
N SER A 626 -14.15 -6.98 -29.68
CA SER A 626 -12.76 -6.78 -29.26
C SER A 626 -12.46 -5.35 -28.79
N ILE A 627 -13.26 -4.37 -29.23
CA ILE A 627 -13.06 -2.93 -28.97
C ILE A 627 -14.15 -2.30 -28.09
N THR A 628 -15.07 -3.10 -27.55
CA THR A 628 -16.20 -2.62 -26.73
C THR A 628 -16.15 -3.17 -25.30
N ASP A 629 -16.98 -2.66 -24.37
CA ASP A 629 -17.19 -3.27 -23.04
C ASP A 629 -18.46 -4.15 -23.05
N ALA A 630 -18.65 -4.95 -21.99
CA ALA A 630 -19.87 -5.73 -21.73
C ALA A 630 -21.11 -4.84 -21.51
N ILE A 631 -20.92 -3.57 -21.16
CA ILE A 631 -21.99 -2.57 -21.04
C ILE A 631 -21.89 -1.48 -22.10
N THR A 632 -23.03 -0.96 -22.52
CA THR A 632 -23.14 0.16 -23.46
C THR A 632 -24.16 1.20 -22.98
N THR A 633 -24.08 2.40 -23.55
CA THR A 633 -25.11 3.42 -23.46
C THR A 633 -26.09 3.29 -24.63
N ALA A 634 -27.30 3.82 -24.45
CA ALA A 634 -28.34 3.80 -25.49
C ALA A 634 -29.27 5.01 -25.36
N ILE A 635 -30.07 5.27 -26.40
CA ILE A 635 -31.11 6.30 -26.36
C ILE A 635 -32.44 5.68 -26.80
N ILE A 636 -33.47 5.83 -25.99
CA ILE A 636 -34.86 5.50 -26.32
C ILE A 636 -35.70 6.77 -26.40
N TYR A 637 -36.74 6.77 -27.22
CA TYR A 637 -37.59 7.94 -27.41
C TYR A 637 -39.04 7.57 -27.74
N LYS A 638 -39.98 8.47 -27.43
CA LYS A 638 -41.37 8.38 -27.87
C LYS A 638 -41.50 8.87 -29.30
N LYS A 639 -42.04 8.02 -30.19
CA LYS A 639 -42.18 8.31 -31.63
C LYS A 639 -43.04 9.54 -31.92
N ALA A 640 -44.01 9.85 -31.06
CA ALA A 640 -44.90 11.00 -31.22
C ALA A 640 -44.26 12.33 -30.78
N SER A 641 -43.23 12.29 -29.93
CA SER A 641 -42.62 13.49 -29.35
C SER A 641 -41.43 13.99 -30.18
N VAL A 642 -40.64 13.07 -30.75
CA VAL A 642 -39.42 13.41 -31.50
C VAL A 642 -39.21 12.49 -32.71
N THR A 643 -38.40 12.93 -33.67
CA THR A 643 -37.96 12.13 -34.82
C THR A 643 -36.44 12.24 -34.97
N LEU A 644 -35.79 11.14 -35.32
CA LEU A 644 -34.35 11.10 -35.53
C LEU A 644 -33.91 11.96 -36.72
N LYS A 645 -32.70 12.53 -36.62
CA LYS A 645 -32.05 13.29 -37.68
C LYS A 645 -30.70 12.66 -37.98
N GLY A 646 -30.70 11.75 -38.96
CA GLY A 646 -29.51 10.98 -39.35
C GLY A 646 -29.23 9.79 -38.45
N ASP A 647 -28.17 9.07 -38.79
CA ASP A 647 -27.71 7.89 -38.06
C ASP A 647 -26.88 8.28 -36.83
N ALA A 648 -26.85 7.41 -35.82
CA ALA A 648 -25.96 7.58 -34.68
C ALA A 648 -24.49 7.49 -35.09
N SER A 649 -23.64 8.23 -34.38
CA SER A 649 -22.18 8.25 -34.60
C SER A 649 -21.45 7.83 -33.33
N THR A 650 -20.26 7.26 -33.49
CA THR A 650 -19.35 6.88 -32.40
C THR A 650 -17.91 7.19 -32.78
N VAL A 651 -17.02 7.28 -31.78
CA VAL A 651 -15.57 7.35 -31.97
C VAL A 651 -14.99 6.04 -31.45
N VAL A 652 -14.29 5.31 -32.31
CA VAL A 652 -13.60 4.04 -31.97
C VAL A 652 -12.08 4.19 -31.98
N ASP A 653 -11.59 5.40 -32.24
CA ASP A 653 -10.17 5.73 -32.21
C ASP A 653 -9.77 6.19 -30.81
N GLU A 654 -9.17 5.27 -30.04
CA GLU A 654 -8.66 5.53 -28.70
C GLU A 654 -7.41 6.42 -28.68
N THR A 655 -6.89 6.88 -29.83
CA THR A 655 -5.84 7.90 -29.87
C THR A 655 -6.38 9.32 -29.81
N VAL A 656 -7.71 9.48 -29.90
CA VAL A 656 -8.42 10.76 -29.80
C VAL A 656 -8.87 10.96 -28.34
N PHE A 657 -7.92 11.24 -27.45
CA PHE A 657 -8.20 11.70 -26.08
C PHE A 657 -7.58 13.07 -25.81
#